data_AF-A0A484ZNG1-F1
#
_entry.id   AF-A0A484ZNG1-F1
#
_cell.length_a   1.000
_cell.length_b   1.000
_cell.length_c   1.000
_cell.angle_alpha   90.00
_cell.angle_beta   90.00
_cell.angle_gamma   90.00
#
_symmetry.space_group_name_H-M   'P 1'
#
loop_
_entity.id
_entity.type
_entity.pdbx_description
1 polymer ?
#
loop_
_entity_poly.entity_id
_entity_poly.type
_entity_poly.pdbx_seq_one_letter_code
_entity_poly.pdbx_strand_id
1 'polypeptide(L)'
;MSYGKHSVRVNHVTLSILLSLSCISSTAIAGEWNGSASDDWFEASNWLPAATPDPSTAATINNGSVSLKNNHSTITQLKMAPGNGHNAQLTLSDGGQLTVTGTRLMTLGGDSATNGSGKLFVTGEDAKFTLTSASLYVGQYGQGELQVSGGGKVYLEGASRGMVLADHKTSTGIVGVDGQGSLIDIQGNLTVGGDGNGYLNITNGGTVNTHSVYNGYSLLIGGFNGDNTVGGYVLVDGAGSSLNVGGDMYIGNSSSGILTISDGAKVNVLGSANSYLADSKNDVENSVLVTGQESAWNAGNILFIGRDNSSGTLTVNNGGEVTVSQGIGVGYGDYSASAPSDGINVINIGGAKGSAAQAAGYLNTPYLQLFTADKSILNLNHTDNSGSYLLGADIDGSGTINQLAGTTILTGDSAGFSGKTEVSGGRLIVNGELGGQVNIGEFGTLGGGGVIYGNVENAGLLAPGIVQPQTFANGTSSGFTTLTINGNYNGNGGTLLLNGQLSGDSSPTDKLIVNGNTSGLTKLMVNNISGAGNETQEGIQVVQVNGLSDGSFVLEGRAVAGAYEYFLHSGSKSVYDDGHWYLRSELNDQPGGGGEKPEPGVIIRPEPGAYIGNLAAANAMFMHSLHDRLGEPRYTESLKDQTSTPTSMWLRIAGSRAESQSGQGQINIKN
;
A
#
# COMPACT_ATOMS: atom_id res chain seq x y z
N MET A 1 -25.96 98.90 59.33
CA MET A 1 -26.36 97.60 58.75
C MET A 1 -26.01 97.60 57.29
N SER A 2 -25.04 96.77 56.89
CA SER A 2 -24.97 96.06 55.59
C SER A 2 -23.53 95.57 55.40
N TYR A 3 -23.40 94.26 55.22
CA TYR A 3 -22.14 93.53 55.00
C TYR A 3 -21.69 93.66 53.55
N GLY A 4 -20.42 94.00 53.32
CA GLY A 4 -19.71 93.77 52.05
C GLY A 4 -18.56 92.79 52.27
N LYS A 5 -18.72 91.54 51.81
CA LYS A 5 -17.65 90.52 51.83
C LYS A 5 -16.76 90.68 50.61
N HIS A 6 -15.45 90.82 50.85
CA HIS A 6 -14.39 90.69 49.85
C HIS A 6 -14.12 89.20 49.54
N SER A 7 -13.92 88.87 48.26
CA SER A 7 -13.50 87.55 47.78
C SER A 7 -12.15 87.65 47.10
N VAL A 8 -11.15 86.95 47.63
CA VAL A 8 -9.84 86.71 47.00
C VAL A 8 -9.82 85.26 46.50
N ARG A 9 -9.54 85.06 45.20
CA ARG A 9 -9.40 83.73 44.59
C ARG A 9 -8.02 83.15 44.89
N VAL A 10 -7.98 81.91 45.39
CA VAL A 10 -6.78 81.07 45.45
C VAL A 10 -7.00 79.87 44.53
N ASN A 11 -6.12 79.70 43.54
CA ASN A 11 -6.13 78.55 42.64
C ASN A 11 -5.43 77.36 43.31
N HIS A 12 -6.15 76.26 43.54
CA HIS A 12 -5.55 74.96 43.87
C HIS A 12 -5.59 74.06 42.64
N VAL A 13 -4.41 73.71 42.13
CA VAL A 13 -4.21 72.63 41.16
C VAL A 13 -4.03 71.34 41.96
N THR A 14 -5.02 70.45 41.93
CA THR A 14 -4.90 69.10 42.46
C THR A 14 -4.20 68.22 41.43
N LEU A 15 -2.95 67.84 41.73
CA LEU A 15 -2.17 66.85 41.00
C LEU A 15 -2.56 65.44 41.51
N SER A 16 -3.39 64.73 40.76
CA SER A 16 -3.73 63.33 41.03
C SER A 16 -2.61 62.44 40.48
N ILE A 17 -1.68 62.03 41.34
CA ILE A 17 -0.70 60.98 41.02
C ILE A 17 -1.42 59.64 41.14
N LEU A 18 -1.74 59.01 40.01
CA LEU A 18 -1.96 57.56 39.97
C LEU A 18 -0.63 56.90 40.33
N LEU A 19 -0.53 56.30 41.53
CA LEU A 19 0.45 55.24 41.75
C LEU A 19 0.01 54.08 40.86
N SER A 20 0.68 53.90 39.73
CA SER A 20 0.75 52.57 39.13
C SER A 20 1.42 51.68 40.18
N LEU A 21 0.68 50.70 40.71
CA LEU A 21 1.34 49.49 41.19
C LEU A 21 1.98 48.89 39.95
N SER A 22 3.23 49.25 39.69
CA SER A 22 4.12 48.40 38.92
C SER A 22 4.04 47.04 39.60
N CYS A 23 3.55 46.05 38.87
CA CYS A 23 3.69 44.66 39.24
C CYS A 23 5.19 44.44 39.40
N ILE A 24 5.70 44.49 40.63
CA ILE A 24 7.05 44.07 40.93
C ILE A 24 7.02 42.59 40.59
N SER A 25 7.71 42.21 39.51
CA SER A 25 8.02 40.81 39.27
C SER A 25 8.73 40.31 40.52
N SER A 26 8.05 39.53 41.35
CA SER A 26 8.69 38.85 42.47
C SER A 26 9.77 37.97 41.87
N THR A 27 11.03 38.29 42.12
CA THR A 27 12.15 37.44 41.72
C THR A 27 12.00 36.09 42.41
N ALA A 28 11.92 35.02 41.62
CA ALA A 28 11.86 33.66 42.14
C ALA A 28 13.02 33.39 43.09
N ILE A 29 12.76 32.64 44.17
CA ILE A 29 13.82 32.20 45.10
C ILE A 29 14.49 30.98 44.46
N ALA A 30 15.81 30.99 44.33
CA ALA A 30 16.55 29.85 43.80
C ALA A 30 16.65 28.75 44.88
N GLY A 31 16.22 27.53 44.54
CA GLY A 31 16.39 26.34 45.36
C GLY A 31 17.25 25.31 44.63
N GLU A 32 18.44 25.00 45.15
CA GLU A 32 19.33 24.00 44.55
C GLU A 32 19.30 22.67 45.31
N TRP A 33 19.09 21.56 44.60
CA TRP A 33 19.15 20.22 45.18
C TRP A 33 20.60 19.84 45.50
N ASN A 34 20.85 19.48 46.75
CA ASN A 34 22.11 18.94 47.25
C ASN A 34 22.03 17.45 47.61
N GLY A 35 20.81 16.90 47.82
CA GLY A 35 20.56 15.49 48.15
C GLY A 35 21.33 14.97 49.38
N SER A 36 21.66 15.85 50.33
CA SER A 36 22.58 15.55 51.43
C SER A 36 22.01 14.61 52.49
N ALA A 37 20.68 14.49 52.58
CA ALA A 37 19.99 13.67 53.59
C ALA A 37 19.29 12.45 52.98
N SER A 38 18.60 12.60 51.85
CA SER A 38 17.82 11.52 51.20
C SER A 38 17.52 11.86 49.73
N ASP A 39 16.74 11.02 49.05
CA ASP A 39 16.15 11.30 47.74
C ASP A 39 14.79 12.02 47.83
N ASP A 40 14.22 12.22 49.03
CA ASP A 40 12.88 12.79 49.20
C ASP A 40 12.83 14.30 48.92
N TRP A 41 11.99 14.69 47.95
CA TRP A 41 11.73 16.08 47.55
C TRP A 41 11.35 16.97 48.74
N PHE A 42 10.63 16.43 49.72
CA PHE A 42 10.09 17.20 50.85
C PHE A 42 11.03 17.30 52.05
N GLU A 43 12.23 16.73 51.97
CA GLU A 43 13.23 16.91 53.02
C GLU A 43 14.00 18.22 52.83
N ALA A 44 13.71 19.22 53.66
CA ALA A 44 14.23 20.58 53.53
C ALA A 44 15.77 20.66 53.50
N SER A 45 16.46 19.75 54.19
CA SER A 45 17.93 19.67 54.19
C SER A 45 18.54 19.27 52.83
N ASN A 46 17.74 18.67 51.94
CA ASN A 46 18.17 18.34 50.58
C ASN A 46 18.22 19.57 49.66
N TRP A 47 17.77 20.75 50.11
CA TRP A 47 17.73 21.98 49.32
C TRP A 47 18.67 23.06 49.86
N LEU A 48 19.14 23.94 48.98
CA LEU A 48 19.90 25.15 49.32
C LEU A 48 19.17 26.40 48.83
N PRO A 49 18.80 27.34 49.72
CA PRO A 49 18.84 27.21 51.19
C PRO A 49 17.94 26.07 51.70
N ALA A 50 18.16 25.60 52.94
CA ALA A 50 17.47 24.44 53.52
C ALA A 50 15.97 24.69 53.79
N ALA A 51 15.19 24.67 52.71
CA ALA A 51 13.75 24.90 52.69
C ALA A 51 13.14 24.07 51.55
N THR A 52 11.98 23.46 51.82
CA THR A 52 11.22 22.74 50.78
C THR A 52 10.74 23.73 49.71
N PRO A 53 10.81 23.36 48.41
CA PRO A 53 10.32 24.20 47.34
C PRO A 53 8.85 24.58 47.48
N ASP A 54 8.53 25.83 47.16
CA ASP A 54 7.20 26.42 47.19
C ASP A 54 6.85 27.10 45.85
N PRO A 55 5.65 27.66 45.66
CA PRO A 55 5.24 28.28 44.39
C PRO A 55 6.12 29.47 43.93
N SER A 56 6.94 30.04 44.81
CA SER A 56 7.91 31.10 44.48
C SER A 56 9.29 30.56 44.10
N THR A 57 9.50 29.24 44.21
CA THR A 57 10.81 28.60 44.08
C THR A 57 11.12 28.23 42.63
N ALA A 58 12.32 28.60 42.16
CA ALA A 58 12.94 28.07 40.95
C ALA A 58 13.88 26.92 41.35
N ALA A 59 13.40 25.68 41.23
CA ALA A 59 14.11 24.48 41.64
C ALA A 59 15.13 24.06 40.57
N THR A 60 16.37 23.78 41.00
CA THR A 60 17.43 23.26 40.13
C THR A 60 17.99 21.96 40.70
N ILE A 61 17.95 20.89 39.91
CA ILE A 61 18.59 19.62 40.23
C ILE A 61 19.81 19.49 39.34
N ASN A 62 20.99 19.75 39.92
CA ASN A 62 22.26 19.62 39.19
C ASN A 62 22.66 18.15 39.03
N ASN A 63 22.62 17.39 40.13
CA ASN A 63 23.01 15.97 40.14
C ASN A 63 22.13 15.15 41.09
N GLY A 64 22.16 13.83 40.90
CA GLY A 64 21.54 12.86 41.82
C GLY A 64 20.11 12.50 41.44
N SER A 65 19.47 11.72 42.31
CA SER A 65 18.11 11.22 42.13
C SER A 65 17.20 11.83 43.18
N VAL A 66 16.05 12.32 42.73
CA VAL A 66 15.02 12.95 43.55
C VAL A 66 13.72 12.19 43.37
N SER A 67 12.97 12.01 44.45
CA SER A 67 11.69 11.33 44.46
C SER A 67 10.62 12.19 45.10
N LEU A 68 9.48 12.29 44.44
CA LEU A 68 8.28 12.95 44.94
C LEU A 68 7.16 11.90 44.94
N LYS A 69 6.75 11.47 46.14
CA LYS A 69 5.78 10.37 46.32
C LYS A 69 4.58 10.80 47.15
N ASN A 70 3.38 10.33 46.78
CA ASN A 70 2.13 10.49 47.54
C ASN A 70 1.80 11.92 48.01
N ASN A 71 2.30 12.95 47.31
CA ASN A 71 2.18 14.33 47.76
C ASN A 71 2.25 15.29 46.55
N HIS A 72 1.99 16.57 46.77
CA HIS A 72 1.92 17.58 45.72
C HIS A 72 2.88 18.74 46.01
N SER A 73 3.62 19.17 44.99
CA SER A 73 4.45 20.37 45.03
C SER A 73 4.09 21.30 43.87
N THR A 74 4.11 22.60 44.13
CA THR A 74 4.01 23.65 43.10
C THR A 74 5.26 24.51 43.17
N ILE A 75 5.88 24.80 42.02
CA ILE A 75 7.09 25.62 41.88
C ILE A 75 6.96 26.54 40.66
N THR A 76 7.78 27.59 40.56
CA THR A 76 7.74 28.49 39.40
C THR A 76 8.64 28.03 38.25
N GLN A 77 9.74 27.35 38.52
CA GLN A 77 10.60 26.80 37.46
C GLN A 77 11.27 25.51 37.94
N LEU A 78 11.47 24.57 37.01
CA LEU A 78 12.33 23.40 37.20
C LEU A 78 13.45 23.41 36.16
N LYS A 79 14.70 23.22 36.59
CA LYS A 79 15.86 22.95 35.74
C LYS A 79 16.50 21.63 36.13
N MET A 80 16.72 20.75 35.16
CA MET A 80 17.33 19.44 35.41
C MET A 80 18.62 19.28 34.62
N ALA A 81 19.72 19.06 35.33
CA ALA A 81 21.07 18.97 34.81
C ALA A 81 21.43 20.11 33.82
N PRO A 82 21.38 21.39 34.25
CA PRO A 82 21.60 22.52 33.34
C PRO A 82 23.06 22.76 32.94
N GLY A 83 24.03 22.01 33.48
CA GLY A 83 25.47 22.25 33.32
C GLY A 83 26.22 21.10 32.65
N ASN A 84 27.46 21.36 32.24
CA ASN A 84 28.31 20.33 31.63
C ASN A 84 28.63 19.19 32.62
N GLY A 85 28.43 17.95 32.19
CA GLY A 85 28.65 16.75 33.01
C GLY A 85 27.65 16.58 34.17
N HIS A 86 26.63 17.44 34.29
CA HIS A 86 25.56 17.26 35.26
C HIS A 86 24.67 16.08 34.88
N ASN A 87 24.21 15.31 35.88
CA ASN A 87 23.32 14.17 35.67
C ASN A 87 22.25 14.09 36.77
N ALA A 88 21.01 14.41 36.42
CA ALA A 88 19.90 14.56 37.35
C ALA A 88 18.72 13.67 36.96
N GLN A 89 18.07 13.10 37.98
CA GLN A 89 16.84 12.34 37.85
C GLN A 89 15.77 12.83 38.83
N LEU A 90 14.53 12.95 38.37
CA LEU A 90 13.35 13.17 39.18
C LEU A 90 12.33 12.07 38.88
N THR A 91 11.82 11.41 39.92
CA THR A 91 10.76 10.41 39.82
C THR A 91 9.53 10.88 40.59
N LEU A 92 8.42 11.05 39.89
CA LEU A 92 7.08 11.16 40.46
C LEU A 92 6.48 9.75 40.49
N SER A 93 6.18 9.23 41.68
CA SER A 93 5.57 7.90 41.84
C SER A 93 4.47 7.90 42.89
N ASP A 94 3.64 6.85 42.89
CA ASP A 94 2.65 6.60 43.93
C ASP A 94 1.78 7.84 44.21
N GLY A 95 1.09 8.37 43.20
CA GLY A 95 0.27 9.60 43.35
C GLY A 95 1.04 10.91 43.56
N GLY A 96 2.38 10.91 43.41
CA GLY A 96 3.20 12.12 43.47
C GLY A 96 2.88 13.11 42.34
N GLN A 97 2.74 14.40 42.67
CA GLN A 97 2.37 15.45 41.73
C GLN A 97 3.30 16.66 41.78
N LEU A 98 3.70 17.15 40.62
CA LEU A 98 4.47 18.38 40.48
C LEU A 98 3.82 19.33 39.47
N THR A 99 3.53 20.55 39.89
CA THR A 99 3.06 21.64 39.03
C THR A 99 4.12 22.73 38.91
N VAL A 100 4.46 23.11 37.69
CA VAL A 100 5.42 24.17 37.37
C VAL A 100 4.66 25.32 36.70
N THR A 101 4.65 26.50 37.33
CA THR A 101 3.73 27.59 36.94
C THR A 101 4.35 28.76 36.18
N GLY A 102 5.67 28.87 36.15
CA GLY A 102 6.34 29.98 35.49
C GLY A 102 6.33 29.85 33.97
N THR A 103 6.56 30.98 33.31
CA THR A 103 6.55 31.10 31.84
C THR A 103 7.91 30.80 31.20
N ARG A 104 8.94 30.56 32.01
CA ARG A 104 10.28 30.22 31.52
C ARG A 104 10.29 28.77 31.04
N LEU A 105 10.99 28.54 29.93
CA LEU A 105 11.23 27.21 29.39
C LEU A 105 11.75 26.26 30.48
N MET A 106 11.27 25.02 30.43
CA MET A 106 11.78 23.92 31.24
C MET A 106 12.69 23.04 30.39
N THR A 107 13.85 22.67 30.92
CA THR A 107 14.82 21.83 30.23
C THR A 107 15.12 20.56 31.02
N LEU A 108 15.08 19.43 30.33
CA LEU A 108 15.62 18.15 30.79
C LEU A 108 16.94 17.92 30.04
N GLY A 109 18.07 18.16 30.69
CA GLY A 109 19.38 17.87 30.12
C GLY A 109 19.95 18.98 29.24
N GLY A 110 20.78 19.81 29.88
CA GLY A 110 21.54 20.90 29.27
C GLY A 110 20.74 22.19 29.09
N ASP A 111 21.29 23.30 29.58
CA ASP A 111 20.88 24.67 29.27
C ASP A 111 22.02 25.35 28.49
N SER A 112 21.69 26.10 27.44
CA SER A 112 22.60 27.00 26.70
C SER A 112 24.03 26.46 26.48
N ALA A 113 24.22 25.60 25.46
CA ALA A 113 25.51 25.02 25.07
C ALA A 113 26.18 24.10 26.11
N THR A 114 25.39 23.44 26.96
CA THR A 114 25.88 22.42 27.89
C THR A 114 25.38 21.01 27.56
N ASN A 115 26.16 20.00 27.94
CA ASN A 115 25.89 18.59 27.63
C ASN A 115 25.30 17.78 28.81
N GLY A 116 24.57 18.43 29.70
CA GLY A 116 23.97 17.77 30.88
C GLY A 116 22.93 16.70 30.51
N SER A 117 22.70 15.78 31.44
CA SER A 117 21.77 14.65 31.32
C SER A 117 20.63 14.75 32.34
N GLY A 118 19.40 14.98 31.88
CA GLY A 118 18.22 15.13 32.75
C GLY A 118 17.17 14.07 32.48
N LYS A 119 16.65 13.42 33.52
CA LYS A 119 15.64 12.35 33.42
C LYS A 119 14.42 12.63 34.29
N LEU A 120 13.23 12.61 33.72
CA LEU A 120 11.96 12.72 34.42
C LEU A 120 11.15 11.43 34.26
N PHE A 121 10.82 10.76 35.36
CA PHE A 121 9.93 9.61 35.38
C PHE A 121 8.60 10.01 36.04
N VAL A 122 7.49 9.78 35.35
CA VAL A 122 6.13 9.97 35.88
C VAL A 122 5.44 8.61 35.81
N THR A 123 5.44 7.89 36.94
CA THR A 123 5.09 6.47 36.94
C THR A 123 4.05 6.10 37.99
N GLY A 124 3.11 5.24 37.63
CA GLY A 124 2.07 4.76 38.51
C GLY A 124 0.80 5.61 38.46
N GLU A 125 -0.27 5.05 39.01
CA GLU A 125 -1.58 5.69 39.07
C GLU A 125 -1.49 7.02 39.85
N ASP A 126 -2.23 8.02 39.37
CA ASP A 126 -2.29 9.38 39.90
C ASP A 126 -0.97 10.19 39.94
N ALA A 127 0.16 9.62 39.51
CA ALA A 127 1.39 10.38 39.33
C ALA A 127 1.19 11.43 38.22
N LYS A 128 1.45 12.70 38.52
CA LYS A 128 1.11 13.80 37.62
C LYS A 128 2.19 14.86 37.54
N PHE A 129 2.63 15.16 36.32
CA PHE A 129 3.43 16.34 36.02
C PHE A 129 2.58 17.36 35.26
N THR A 130 2.64 18.63 35.63
CA THR A 130 1.91 19.71 34.95
C THR A 130 2.82 20.91 34.77
N LEU A 131 2.93 21.38 33.53
CA LEU A 131 3.63 22.60 33.17
C LEU A 131 2.61 23.60 32.64
N THR A 132 2.45 24.75 33.29
CA THR A 132 1.50 25.77 32.85
C THR A 132 2.25 26.92 32.18
N SER A 133 1.84 27.32 30.99
CA SER A 133 2.31 28.49 30.24
C SER A 133 3.77 28.46 29.77
N ALA A 134 4.43 27.30 29.79
CA ALA A 134 5.82 27.14 29.33
C ALA A 134 6.00 25.89 28.47
N SER A 135 6.98 25.94 27.57
CA SER A 135 7.35 24.77 26.75
C SER A 135 8.37 23.89 27.47
N LEU A 136 8.22 22.57 27.26
CA LEU A 136 9.13 21.55 27.77
C LEU A 136 10.15 21.16 26.68
N TYR A 137 11.42 21.27 27.00
CA TYR A 137 12.51 20.84 26.15
C TYR A 137 13.17 19.60 26.73
N VAL A 138 13.08 18.49 26.00
CA VAL A 138 13.71 17.22 26.36
C VAL A 138 15.00 17.10 25.56
N GLY A 139 16.13 17.36 26.22
CA GLY A 139 17.45 17.43 25.61
C GLY A 139 17.58 18.69 24.75
N GLN A 140 17.67 19.88 25.37
CA GLN A 140 17.81 21.11 24.57
C GLN A 140 19.20 21.18 23.92
N TYR A 141 20.27 21.08 24.74
CA TYR A 141 21.66 21.07 24.29
C TYR A 141 22.41 19.78 24.68
N GLY A 142 21.83 19.00 25.59
CA GLY A 142 22.41 17.76 26.12
C GLY A 142 21.51 16.54 25.88
N GLN A 143 21.36 15.71 26.89
CA GLN A 143 20.59 14.47 26.85
C GLN A 143 19.36 14.58 27.77
N GLY A 144 18.16 14.50 27.21
CA GLY A 144 16.92 14.52 27.98
C GLY A 144 16.16 13.22 27.86
N GLU A 145 15.56 12.78 28.97
CA GLU A 145 14.67 11.63 29.01
C GLU A 145 13.40 11.97 29.78
N LEU A 146 12.23 11.69 29.21
CA LEU A 146 10.94 11.69 29.90
C LEU A 146 10.28 10.32 29.70
N GLN A 147 9.94 9.65 30.80
CA GLN A 147 9.20 8.38 30.76
C GLN A 147 7.90 8.53 31.52
N VAL A 148 6.80 8.20 30.86
CA VAL A 148 5.45 8.21 31.44
C VAL A 148 4.91 6.78 31.39
N SER A 149 4.64 6.19 32.54
CA SER A 149 4.25 4.77 32.61
C SER A 149 3.26 4.44 33.71
N GLY A 150 2.63 3.26 33.60
CA GLY A 150 1.76 2.72 34.65
C GLY A 150 0.57 3.62 35.03
N GLY A 151 0.03 4.40 34.08
CA GLY A 151 -1.09 5.32 34.33
C GLY A 151 -0.68 6.75 34.70
N GLY A 152 0.63 7.05 34.71
CA GLY A 152 1.15 8.39 34.95
C GLY A 152 0.71 9.40 33.88
N LYS A 153 0.64 10.68 34.25
CA LYS A 153 0.09 11.73 33.36
C LYS A 153 0.96 12.98 33.31
N VAL A 154 1.21 13.47 32.11
CA VAL A 154 1.88 14.75 31.83
C VAL A 154 0.90 15.68 31.13
N TYR A 155 0.77 16.90 31.64
CA TYR A 155 -0.04 17.95 31.03
C TYR A 155 0.84 19.16 30.74
N LEU A 156 0.89 19.58 29.48
CA LEU A 156 1.53 20.83 29.08
C LEU A 156 0.44 21.80 28.64
N GLU A 157 0.17 22.78 29.48
CA GLU A 157 -0.96 23.70 29.33
C GLU A 157 -0.47 25.07 28.84
N GLY A 158 -1.20 25.71 27.92
CA GLY A 158 -1.03 27.13 27.61
C GLY A 158 0.30 27.55 26.96
N ALA A 159 1.03 26.63 26.32
CA ALA A 159 2.32 26.92 25.70
C ALA A 159 2.27 26.78 24.18
N SER A 160 2.67 27.82 23.44
CA SER A 160 2.63 27.82 21.98
C SER A 160 3.38 26.64 21.34
N ARG A 161 4.60 26.37 21.81
CA ARG A 161 5.46 25.28 21.30
C ARG A 161 5.29 23.93 22.00
N GLY A 162 4.46 23.85 23.05
CA GLY A 162 4.21 22.60 23.79
C GLY A 162 5.47 21.86 24.26
N MET A 163 5.93 20.88 23.47
CA MET A 163 7.10 20.06 23.76
C MET A 163 8.06 19.98 22.57
N VAL A 164 9.37 20.05 22.84
CA VAL A 164 10.43 19.88 21.83
C VAL A 164 11.45 18.85 22.31
N LEU A 165 11.74 17.85 21.47
CA LEU A 165 12.77 16.83 21.71
C LEU A 165 13.97 17.15 20.83
N ALA A 166 15.15 17.26 21.44
CA ALA A 166 16.42 17.51 20.76
C ALA A 166 16.44 18.83 19.96
N ASP A 167 16.51 19.98 20.62
CA ASP A 167 16.51 21.32 19.99
C ASP A 167 17.92 21.84 19.63
N HIS A 168 18.92 20.95 19.57
CA HIS A 168 20.26 21.30 19.11
C HIS A 168 20.95 20.13 18.39
N LYS A 169 21.85 20.42 17.45
CA LYS A 169 22.57 19.45 16.60
C LYS A 169 23.16 18.24 17.31
N THR A 170 23.69 18.44 18.52
CA THR A 170 24.38 17.40 19.31
C THR A 170 23.49 16.81 20.42
N SER A 171 22.25 17.27 20.52
CA SER A 171 21.34 16.88 21.59
C SER A 171 20.58 15.60 21.24
N THR A 172 20.15 14.90 22.28
CA THR A 172 19.22 13.78 22.17
C THR A 172 18.06 13.99 23.14
N GLY A 173 16.85 13.83 22.66
CA GLY A 173 15.63 13.87 23.46
C GLY A 173 14.89 12.56 23.32
N ILE A 174 14.62 11.88 24.43
CA ILE A 174 13.91 10.61 24.45
C ILE A 174 12.63 10.77 25.27
N VAL A 175 11.50 10.42 24.69
CA VAL A 175 10.21 10.38 25.37
C VAL A 175 9.59 9.00 25.18
N GLY A 176 9.21 8.35 26.28
CA GLY A 176 8.43 7.11 26.27
C GLY A 176 7.11 7.29 26.99
N VAL A 177 6.04 6.74 26.40
CA VAL A 177 4.69 6.69 26.96
C VAL A 177 4.20 5.26 26.89
N ASP A 178 4.28 4.56 28.02
CA ASP A 178 4.12 3.11 28.06
C ASP A 178 2.99 2.68 28.99
N GLY A 179 2.18 1.74 28.55
CA GLY A 179 1.15 1.12 29.36
C GLY A 179 -0.19 1.86 29.30
N GLN A 180 -1.26 1.09 29.48
CA GLN A 180 -2.63 1.60 29.47
C GLN A 180 -2.84 2.76 30.45
N GLY A 181 -3.43 3.84 29.96
CA GLY A 181 -3.79 5.01 30.77
C GLY A 181 -2.65 6.01 30.99
N SER A 182 -1.41 5.66 30.60
CA SER A 182 -0.30 6.60 30.56
C SER A 182 -0.55 7.66 29.48
N LEU A 183 -0.42 8.93 29.85
CA LEU A 183 -0.85 10.05 29.01
C LEU A 183 0.16 11.18 28.98
N ILE A 184 0.43 11.70 27.79
CA ILE A 184 0.94 13.05 27.59
C ILE A 184 -0.10 13.86 26.82
N ASP A 185 -0.59 14.94 27.42
CA ASP A 185 -1.51 15.88 26.79
C ASP A 185 -0.82 17.24 26.60
N ILE A 186 -0.70 17.65 25.34
CA ILE A 186 0.06 18.84 24.92
C ILE A 186 -0.91 19.85 24.31
N GLN A 187 -1.21 20.91 25.06
CA GLN A 187 -1.93 22.10 24.58
C GLN A 187 -0.98 23.05 23.84
N GLY A 188 -0.39 22.54 22.75
CA GLY A 188 0.64 23.18 21.95
C GLY A 188 1.17 22.25 20.86
N ASN A 189 2.23 22.68 20.18
CA ASN A 189 2.92 21.82 19.21
C ASN A 189 3.77 20.74 19.89
N LEU A 190 4.02 19.65 19.19
CA LEU A 190 5.05 18.66 19.51
C LEU A 190 6.09 18.65 18.38
N THR A 191 7.36 18.75 18.74
CA THR A 191 8.48 18.59 17.80
C THR A 191 9.36 17.44 18.24
N VAL A 192 9.52 16.44 17.37
CA VAL A 192 10.40 15.29 17.57
C VAL A 192 11.60 15.44 16.64
N GLY A 193 12.78 15.64 17.22
CA GLY A 193 14.01 15.87 16.47
C GLY A 193 14.05 17.28 15.90
N GLY A 194 14.08 18.30 16.77
CA GLY A 194 14.08 19.71 16.36
C GLY A 194 15.30 20.06 15.50
N ASP A 195 16.48 19.95 16.12
CA ASP A 195 17.79 20.10 15.48
C ASP A 195 18.72 18.93 15.77
N GLY A 196 18.38 18.05 16.73
CA GLY A 196 19.14 16.85 17.09
C GLY A 196 18.32 15.58 16.92
N ASN A 197 18.70 14.52 17.63
CA ASN A 197 18.01 13.23 17.55
C ASN A 197 16.88 13.14 18.58
N GLY A 198 15.63 13.22 18.11
CA GLY A 198 14.45 13.08 18.95
C GLY A 198 13.77 11.72 18.77
N TYR A 199 13.43 11.07 19.87
CA TYR A 199 12.76 9.77 19.90
C TYR A 199 11.48 9.86 20.72
N LEU A 200 10.35 9.46 20.12
CA LEU A 200 9.09 9.30 20.82
C LEU A 200 8.58 7.88 20.64
N ASN A 201 8.45 7.14 21.74
CA ASN A 201 7.92 5.79 21.76
C ASN A 201 6.59 5.78 22.52
N ILE A 202 5.52 5.34 21.88
CA ILE A 202 4.18 5.19 22.46
C ILE A 202 3.81 3.72 22.37
N THR A 203 3.78 3.04 23.50
CA THR A 203 3.73 1.57 23.57
C THR A 203 2.69 1.06 24.55
N ASN A 204 2.23 -0.19 24.34
CA ASN A 204 1.41 -0.95 25.29
C ASN A 204 0.16 -0.22 25.82
N GLY A 205 -0.51 0.61 25.00
CA GLY A 205 -1.70 1.35 25.39
C GLY A 205 -1.46 2.79 25.86
N GLY A 206 -0.24 3.30 25.73
CA GLY A 206 0.09 4.70 26.00
C GLY A 206 -0.60 5.67 25.03
N THR A 207 -0.81 6.91 25.46
CA THR A 207 -1.49 7.93 24.64
C THR A 207 -0.74 9.25 24.64
N VAL A 208 -0.60 9.86 23.46
CA VAL A 208 -0.13 11.24 23.30
C VAL A 208 -1.16 12.04 22.53
N ASN A 209 -1.56 13.19 23.08
CA ASN A 209 -2.45 14.14 22.44
C ASN A 209 -1.74 15.46 22.18
N THR A 210 -1.95 16.04 21.00
CA THR A 210 -1.46 17.37 20.64
C THR A 210 -2.61 18.24 20.15
N HIS A 211 -2.64 19.48 20.60
CA HIS A 211 -3.71 20.43 20.32
C HIS A 211 -3.10 21.73 19.80
N SER A 212 -3.04 21.91 18.47
CA SER A 212 -2.48 23.13 17.88
C SER A 212 -3.18 24.37 18.41
N VAL A 213 -2.38 25.31 18.89
CA VAL A 213 -2.77 26.69 19.21
C VAL A 213 -1.89 27.72 18.49
N TYR A 214 -0.93 27.26 17.67
CA TYR A 214 0.12 28.08 17.09
C TYR A 214 0.55 27.58 15.70
N ASN A 215 0.63 28.49 14.72
CA ASN A 215 1.13 28.27 13.35
C ASN A 215 0.49 27.12 12.54
N GLY A 216 -0.71 26.65 12.90
CA GLY A 216 -1.53 25.74 12.08
C GLY A 216 -1.17 24.25 12.16
N TYR A 217 0.07 23.90 12.53
CA TYR A 217 0.47 22.50 12.74
C TYR A 217 0.35 22.07 14.21
N SER A 218 0.30 20.77 14.47
CA SER A 218 0.33 20.18 15.82
C SER A 218 1.57 19.31 16.04
N LEU A 219 2.08 18.66 14.99
CA LEU A 219 3.19 17.71 15.09
C LEU A 219 4.22 17.94 13.97
N LEU A 220 5.49 17.95 14.35
CA LEU A 220 6.64 18.00 13.47
C LEU A 220 7.62 16.87 13.84
N ILE A 221 7.95 16.01 12.88
CA ILE A 221 8.94 14.94 13.02
C ILE A 221 10.06 15.23 12.02
N GLY A 222 11.29 15.49 12.49
CA GLY A 222 12.41 15.92 11.62
C GLY A 222 12.34 17.42 11.30
N GLY A 223 12.82 18.23 12.25
CA GLY A 223 12.62 19.67 12.40
C GLY A 223 13.39 20.62 11.46
N PHE A 224 13.74 21.80 11.96
CA PHE A 224 13.71 23.09 11.24
C PHE A 224 14.97 23.46 10.44
N ASN A 225 16.14 22.89 10.77
CA ASN A 225 17.42 23.47 10.34
C ASN A 225 18.13 22.76 9.18
N GLY A 226 17.46 21.84 8.47
CA GLY A 226 18.03 21.27 7.24
C GLY A 226 19.21 20.31 7.46
N ASP A 227 19.48 19.90 8.71
CA ASP A 227 20.62 19.04 9.00
C ASP A 227 20.29 17.59 8.68
N ASN A 228 20.93 17.08 7.63
CA ASN A 228 20.71 15.75 7.10
C ASN A 228 21.35 14.61 7.94
N THR A 229 21.98 14.92 9.07
CA THR A 229 22.67 13.92 9.94
C THR A 229 21.87 13.51 11.17
N VAL A 230 20.69 14.11 11.37
CA VAL A 230 19.84 13.98 12.55
C VAL A 230 18.39 13.88 12.13
N GLY A 231 17.49 13.53 13.06
CA GLY A 231 16.09 13.38 12.73
C GLY A 231 15.16 13.16 13.91
N GLY A 232 13.87 13.12 13.57
CA GLY A 232 12.80 12.70 14.44
C GLY A 232 12.37 11.27 14.15
N TYR A 233 12.25 10.47 15.21
CA TYR A 233 11.86 9.07 15.14
C TYR A 233 10.67 8.86 16.07
N VAL A 234 9.53 8.46 15.50
CA VAL A 234 8.31 8.17 16.24
C VAL A 234 7.91 6.72 16.03
N LEU A 235 7.72 6.00 17.13
CA LEU A 235 7.16 4.65 17.16
C LEU A 235 5.83 4.70 17.92
N VAL A 236 4.76 4.25 17.28
CA VAL A 236 3.47 3.98 17.92
C VAL A 236 3.17 2.51 17.74
N ASP A 237 3.20 1.75 18.83
CA ASP A 237 3.25 0.29 18.77
C ASP A 237 2.36 -0.37 19.83
N GLY A 238 1.70 -1.46 19.43
CA GLY A 238 0.85 -2.25 20.29
C GLY A 238 -0.59 -1.74 20.40
N ALA A 239 -1.51 -2.68 20.57
CA ALA A 239 -2.93 -2.42 20.63
C ALA A 239 -3.29 -1.38 21.70
N GLY A 240 -4.10 -0.39 21.32
CA GLY A 240 -4.53 0.70 22.20
C GLY A 240 -3.55 1.86 22.34
N SER A 241 -2.30 1.72 21.86
CA SER A 241 -1.38 2.85 21.77
C SER A 241 -1.88 3.87 20.76
N SER A 242 -1.86 5.16 21.12
CA SER A 242 -2.39 6.20 20.25
C SER A 242 -1.62 7.52 20.26
N LEU A 243 -1.53 8.12 19.07
CA LEU A 243 -1.06 9.49 18.86
C LEU A 243 -2.16 10.29 18.17
N ASN A 244 -2.75 11.24 18.88
CA ASN A 244 -3.83 12.08 18.37
C ASN A 244 -3.31 13.50 18.08
N VAL A 245 -3.52 13.95 16.85
CA VAL A 245 -2.94 15.17 16.30
C VAL A 245 -4.06 16.13 15.92
N GLY A 246 -4.21 17.21 16.69
CA GLY A 246 -5.32 18.16 16.56
C GLY A 246 -5.18 19.22 15.45
N GLY A 247 -4.18 19.09 14.57
CA GLY A 247 -3.83 20.06 13.53
C GLY A 247 -2.90 19.40 12.50
N ASP A 248 -2.25 20.18 11.65
CA ASP A 248 -1.43 19.61 10.59
C ASP A 248 -0.25 18.79 11.13
N MET A 249 0.10 17.72 10.41
CA MET A 249 1.18 16.80 10.76
C MET A 249 2.27 16.83 9.69
N TYR A 250 3.51 17.04 10.12
CA TYR A 250 4.68 17.05 9.24
C TYR A 250 5.65 15.93 9.62
N ILE A 251 6.01 15.10 8.64
CA ILE A 251 6.99 14.02 8.75
C ILE A 251 8.07 14.27 7.72
N GLY A 252 9.29 14.56 8.19
CA GLY A 252 10.40 14.89 7.31
C GLY A 252 10.26 16.28 6.72
N ASN A 253 10.24 17.31 7.57
CA ASN A 253 10.11 18.69 7.09
C ASN A 253 11.44 19.16 6.48
N SER A 254 12.46 19.44 7.31
CA SER A 254 13.78 19.85 6.84
C SER A 254 14.89 18.86 7.23
N SER A 255 14.64 17.90 8.12
CA SER A 255 15.54 16.79 8.42
C SER A 255 14.79 15.45 8.38
N SER A 256 15.47 14.34 8.70
CA SER A 256 14.87 13.00 8.58
C SER A 256 13.68 12.87 9.52
N GLY A 257 12.53 12.50 8.97
CA GLY A 257 11.34 12.17 9.74
C GLY A 257 10.90 10.75 9.47
N ILE A 258 10.87 9.94 10.52
CA ILE A 258 10.47 8.53 10.45
C ILE A 258 9.33 8.28 11.44
N LEU A 259 8.25 7.69 10.92
CA LEU A 259 7.10 7.26 11.70
C LEU A 259 6.81 5.77 11.43
N THR A 260 6.75 4.99 12.50
CA THR A 260 6.31 3.59 12.46
C THR A 260 5.03 3.42 13.29
N ILE A 261 4.04 2.77 12.69
CA ILE A 261 2.77 2.41 13.32
C ILE A 261 2.60 0.90 13.19
N SER A 262 2.60 0.19 14.33
CA SER A 262 2.63 -1.26 14.36
C SER A 262 1.72 -1.90 15.41
N ASP A 263 1.46 -3.19 15.23
CA ASP A 263 0.82 -4.08 16.19
C ASP A 263 -0.52 -3.58 16.79
N GLY A 264 -1.37 -2.97 15.96
CA GLY A 264 -2.71 -2.50 16.33
C GLY A 264 -2.76 -1.07 16.88
N ALA A 265 -1.66 -0.33 16.80
CA ALA A 265 -1.56 1.06 17.22
C ALA A 265 -2.26 2.03 16.23
N LYS A 266 -2.59 3.24 16.71
CA LYS A 266 -3.31 4.24 15.89
C LYS A 266 -2.68 5.62 15.93
N VAL A 267 -2.52 6.23 14.76
CA VAL A 267 -2.21 7.65 14.62
C VAL A 267 -3.40 8.35 13.96
N ASN A 268 -3.90 9.41 14.60
CA ASN A 268 -5.11 10.09 14.16
C ASN A 268 -4.86 11.58 13.97
N VAL A 269 -4.88 12.05 12.73
CA VAL A 269 -4.97 13.47 12.39
C VAL A 269 -6.45 13.87 12.41
N LEU A 270 -6.80 14.82 13.28
CA LEU A 270 -8.18 15.14 13.63
C LEU A 270 -8.70 16.38 12.88
N GLY A 271 -10.01 16.48 12.76
CA GLY A 271 -10.68 17.64 12.16
C GLY A 271 -10.42 17.75 10.66
N SER A 272 -10.07 18.96 10.20
CA SER A 272 -9.82 19.27 8.79
C SER A 272 -8.33 19.42 8.45
N ALA A 273 -7.46 18.90 9.30
CA ALA A 273 -6.02 18.98 9.16
C ALA A 273 -5.48 18.05 8.05
N ASN A 274 -4.29 18.37 7.57
CA ASN A 274 -3.56 17.64 6.54
C ASN A 274 -2.31 16.96 7.09
N SER A 275 -1.80 16.00 6.34
CA SER A 275 -0.50 15.38 6.59
C SER A 275 0.48 15.67 5.46
N TYR A 276 1.74 15.84 5.82
CA TYR A 276 2.84 16.15 4.91
C TYR A 276 4.00 15.19 5.19
N LEU A 277 4.29 14.29 4.25
CA LEU A 277 5.45 13.42 4.28
C LEU A 277 6.48 13.94 3.28
N ALA A 278 7.69 14.28 3.74
CA ALA A 278 8.71 14.98 2.95
C ALA A 278 8.13 16.30 2.42
N ASP A 279 8.17 17.35 3.24
CA ASP A 279 7.51 18.62 2.90
C ASP A 279 8.45 19.65 2.26
N SER A 280 9.68 19.76 2.75
CA SER A 280 10.69 20.69 2.24
C SER A 280 11.89 19.92 1.71
N LYS A 281 12.61 20.50 0.74
CA LYS A 281 13.75 19.81 0.13
C LYS A 281 14.77 19.38 1.17
N ASN A 282 14.99 18.08 1.27
CA ASN A 282 16.05 17.47 2.05
C ASN A 282 16.51 16.19 1.33
N ASP A 283 17.80 15.85 1.45
CA ASP A 283 18.41 14.68 0.80
C ASP A 283 18.54 13.52 1.79
N VAL A 284 17.52 13.32 2.63
CA VAL A 284 17.48 12.29 3.68
C VAL A 284 16.29 11.37 3.53
N GLU A 285 16.33 10.28 4.28
CA GLU A 285 15.20 9.39 4.40
C GLU A 285 14.05 10.05 5.15
N ASN A 286 12.89 10.12 4.51
CA ASN A 286 11.62 10.42 5.15
C ASN A 286 10.68 9.26 4.86
N SER A 287 10.18 8.62 5.92
CA SER A 287 9.38 7.41 5.75
C SER A 287 8.27 7.28 6.77
N VAL A 288 7.16 6.71 6.30
CA VAL A 288 6.07 6.22 7.14
C VAL A 288 5.87 4.74 6.86
N LEU A 289 5.88 3.93 7.91
CA LEU A 289 5.53 2.51 7.87
C LEU A 289 4.24 2.28 8.67
N VAL A 290 3.21 1.75 8.03
CA VAL A 290 1.99 1.26 8.69
C VAL A 290 1.90 -0.25 8.47
N THR A 291 2.12 -1.02 9.54
CA THR A 291 2.28 -2.48 9.46
C THR A 291 1.51 -3.21 10.55
N GLY A 292 1.05 -4.42 10.26
CA GLY A 292 0.35 -5.25 11.21
C GLY A 292 -1.16 -4.99 11.20
N GLN A 293 -1.91 -6.02 11.58
CA GLN A 293 -3.36 -5.99 11.60
C GLN A 293 -3.86 -4.90 12.57
N GLU A 294 -4.91 -4.17 12.17
CA GLU A 294 -5.54 -3.08 12.95
C GLU A 294 -4.66 -1.85 13.20
N SER A 295 -3.39 -1.86 12.79
CA SER A 295 -2.55 -0.67 12.76
C SER A 295 -3.11 0.33 11.77
N ALA A 296 -3.38 1.55 12.22
CA ALA A 296 -4.10 2.52 11.40
C ALA A 296 -3.49 3.91 11.46
N TRP A 297 -3.40 4.56 10.31
CA TRP A 297 -3.14 5.98 10.18
C TRP A 297 -4.32 6.68 9.52
N ASN A 298 -5.06 7.48 10.29
CA ASN A 298 -5.92 8.50 9.71
C ASN A 298 -5.04 9.73 9.43
N ALA A 299 -4.71 9.96 8.16
CA ALA A 299 -3.83 11.05 7.75
C ALA A 299 -4.57 12.39 7.54
N GLY A 300 -5.87 12.45 7.86
CA GLY A 300 -6.68 13.66 7.77
C GLY A 300 -7.28 13.86 6.38
N ASN A 301 -7.40 15.14 5.98
CA ASN A 301 -8.05 15.55 4.74
C ASN A 301 -7.25 15.16 3.50
N ILE A 302 -6.03 15.69 3.40
CA ILE A 302 -5.13 15.45 2.28
C ILE A 302 -3.79 14.98 2.84
N LEU A 303 -3.23 13.95 2.21
CA LEU A 303 -1.85 13.55 2.42
C LEU A 303 -1.00 14.01 1.23
N PHE A 304 0.01 14.83 1.50
CA PHE A 304 1.03 15.18 0.52
C PHE A 304 2.29 14.36 0.75
N ILE A 305 2.88 13.82 -0.32
CA ILE A 305 4.14 13.09 -0.29
C ILE A 305 5.12 13.75 -1.25
N GLY A 306 6.24 14.28 -0.75
CA GLY A 306 7.33 14.77 -1.59
C GLY A 306 7.12 16.14 -2.17
N ARG A 307 6.87 17.11 -1.30
CA ARG A 307 6.75 18.52 -1.66
C ARG A 307 8.11 19.19 -1.76
N ASP A 308 8.21 20.26 -2.55
CA ASP A 308 9.46 21.04 -2.71
C ASP A 308 10.65 20.16 -3.13
N ASN A 309 10.46 19.31 -4.13
CA ASN A 309 11.50 18.41 -4.66
C ASN A 309 12.08 17.40 -3.66
N SER A 310 11.40 17.17 -2.53
CA SER A 310 11.82 16.19 -1.53
C SER A 310 11.35 14.77 -1.89
N SER A 311 11.98 13.78 -1.24
CA SER A 311 11.69 12.36 -1.42
C SER A 311 11.08 11.78 -0.15
N GLY A 312 9.92 11.15 -0.28
CA GLY A 312 9.18 10.50 0.82
C GLY A 312 8.69 9.11 0.42
N THR A 313 8.75 8.17 1.36
CA THR A 313 8.26 6.80 1.16
C THR A 313 7.17 6.46 2.18
N LEU A 314 5.98 6.14 1.68
CA LEU A 314 4.90 5.51 2.46
C LEU A 314 4.89 4.01 2.17
N THR A 315 4.97 3.17 3.20
CA THR A 315 4.78 1.72 3.07
C THR A 315 3.62 1.26 3.93
N VAL A 316 2.66 0.57 3.31
CA VAL A 316 1.48 0.01 3.97
C VAL A 316 1.43 -1.49 3.70
N ASN A 317 1.59 -2.31 4.74
CA ASN A 317 1.71 -3.76 4.60
C ASN A 317 1.11 -4.50 5.79
N ASN A 318 1.08 -5.83 5.69
CA ASN A 318 0.67 -6.76 6.75
C ASN A 318 -0.68 -6.42 7.41
N GLY A 319 -1.64 -5.92 6.63
CA GLY A 319 -2.97 -5.55 7.11
C GLY A 319 -3.08 -4.16 7.75
N GLY A 320 -2.00 -3.37 7.75
CA GLY A 320 -2.07 -1.96 8.17
C GLY A 320 -2.93 -1.14 7.22
N GLU A 321 -3.53 -0.05 7.72
CA GLU A 321 -4.47 0.78 6.97
C GLU A 321 -4.08 2.26 7.02
N VAL A 322 -4.12 2.94 5.87
CA VAL A 322 -4.03 4.39 5.76
C VAL A 322 -5.33 4.93 5.21
N THR A 323 -5.98 5.84 5.94
CA THR A 323 -7.20 6.51 5.52
C THR A 323 -6.93 7.99 5.28
N VAL A 324 -7.41 8.49 4.14
CA VAL A 324 -7.34 9.90 3.74
C VAL A 324 -8.68 10.31 3.16
N SER A 325 -9.30 11.38 3.68
CA SER A 325 -10.71 11.63 3.38
C SER A 325 -10.96 12.34 2.04
N GLN A 326 -10.00 13.09 1.51
CA GLN A 326 -10.13 13.81 0.23
C GLN A 326 -9.20 13.28 -0.86
N GLY A 327 -7.95 12.98 -0.55
CA GLY A 327 -7.03 12.49 -1.56
C GLY A 327 -5.56 12.50 -1.15
N ILE A 328 -4.74 11.85 -1.97
CA ILE A 328 -3.29 11.80 -1.80
C ILE A 328 -2.61 12.44 -3.00
N GLY A 329 -1.68 13.35 -2.75
CA GLY A 329 -0.85 13.97 -3.78
C GLY A 329 0.61 13.51 -3.65
N VAL A 330 1.14 12.86 -4.69
CA VAL A 330 2.50 12.28 -4.67
C VAL A 330 3.42 13.00 -5.66
N GLY A 331 4.55 13.50 -5.19
CA GLY A 331 5.59 14.17 -5.98
C GLY A 331 5.17 15.56 -6.47
N TYR A 332 4.71 16.41 -5.56
CA TYR A 332 4.20 17.75 -5.85
C TYR A 332 5.34 18.80 -5.76
N GLY A 333 5.78 19.38 -6.88
CA GLY A 333 7.02 20.17 -6.94
C GLY A 333 7.03 21.46 -6.13
N ASP A 334 6.07 22.38 -6.29
CA ASP A 334 6.07 23.70 -5.62
C ASP A 334 4.68 24.01 -5.04
N TYR A 335 4.61 24.51 -3.79
CA TYR A 335 3.38 25.01 -3.13
C TYR A 335 2.50 25.89 -4.02
N SER A 336 3.09 26.62 -4.97
CA SER A 336 2.41 27.64 -5.77
C SER A 336 2.15 27.28 -7.23
N ALA A 337 2.77 26.22 -7.74
CA ALA A 337 2.63 25.80 -9.13
C ALA A 337 2.65 24.27 -9.15
N SER A 338 1.72 23.64 -9.87
CA SER A 338 1.66 22.20 -10.13
C SER A 338 2.87 21.67 -10.94
N ALA A 339 4.06 22.20 -10.68
CA ALA A 339 5.33 21.82 -11.25
C ALA A 339 5.71 20.41 -10.77
N PRO A 340 6.35 19.62 -11.62
CA PRO A 340 6.84 18.30 -11.24
C PRO A 340 7.91 18.41 -10.14
N SER A 341 7.89 17.45 -9.20
CA SER A 341 8.89 17.31 -8.14
C SER A 341 10.12 16.57 -8.65
N ASP A 342 11.32 17.02 -8.28
CA ASP A 342 12.54 16.30 -8.60
C ASP A 342 12.83 15.11 -7.69
N GLY A 343 12.17 15.01 -6.54
CA GLY A 343 12.32 13.94 -5.57
C GLY A 343 11.58 12.67 -5.98
N ILE A 344 12.08 11.52 -5.53
CA ILE A 344 11.47 10.22 -5.78
C ILE A 344 10.51 9.91 -4.64
N ASN A 345 9.24 9.77 -4.98
CA ASN A 345 8.14 9.69 -4.03
C ASN A 345 7.33 8.42 -4.24
N VAL A 346 7.30 7.58 -3.22
CA VAL A 346 6.92 6.19 -3.35
C VAL A 346 5.81 5.84 -2.37
N ILE A 347 4.76 5.19 -2.87
CA ILE A 347 3.81 4.43 -2.08
C ILE A 347 4.04 2.95 -2.36
N ASN A 348 4.30 2.15 -1.33
CA ASN A 348 4.39 0.70 -1.41
C ASN A 348 3.17 0.08 -0.73
N ILE A 349 2.46 -0.77 -1.47
CA ILE A 349 1.48 -1.71 -0.91
C ILE A 349 2.14 -3.08 -0.86
N GLY A 350 2.35 -3.58 0.36
CA GLY A 350 3.18 -4.75 0.61
C GLY A 350 4.67 -4.38 0.65
N GLY A 351 5.50 -5.09 -0.12
CA GLY A 351 6.95 -4.88 -0.16
C GLY A 351 7.37 -3.71 -1.05
N ALA A 352 8.58 -3.18 -0.85
CA ALA A 352 9.17 -2.22 -1.79
C ALA A 352 9.58 -2.90 -3.12
N LYS A 353 9.75 -2.12 -4.19
CA LYS A 353 10.28 -2.63 -5.47
C LYS A 353 11.67 -3.24 -5.27
N GLY A 354 11.89 -4.44 -5.82
CA GLY A 354 13.14 -5.20 -5.67
C GLY A 354 13.27 -5.97 -4.34
N SER A 355 12.34 -5.76 -3.40
CA SER A 355 12.24 -6.57 -2.17
C SER A 355 11.21 -7.68 -2.33
N ALA A 356 11.24 -8.67 -1.42
CA ALA A 356 10.22 -9.72 -1.37
C ALA A 356 8.82 -9.13 -1.15
N ALA A 357 7.81 -9.73 -1.79
CA ALA A 357 6.42 -9.38 -1.56
C ALA A 357 6.03 -9.63 -0.10
N GLN A 358 5.18 -8.77 0.46
CA GLN A 358 4.63 -8.89 1.82
C GLN A 358 3.10 -8.93 1.79
N ALA A 359 2.44 -9.26 2.89
CA ALA A 359 0.98 -9.15 2.92
C ALA A 359 0.58 -7.69 2.63
N ALA A 360 -0.51 -7.50 1.88
CA ALA A 360 -0.98 -6.17 1.51
C ALA A 360 -1.38 -5.39 2.77
N GLY A 361 -1.16 -4.08 2.73
CA GLY A 361 -1.89 -3.13 3.56
C GLY A 361 -2.98 -2.45 2.74
N TYR A 362 -3.81 -1.63 3.36
CA TYR A 362 -4.97 -1.01 2.72
C TYR A 362 -4.79 0.51 2.63
N LEU A 363 -5.01 1.02 1.42
CA LEU A 363 -5.03 2.46 1.16
C LEU A 363 -6.47 2.88 0.87
N ASN A 364 -7.09 3.52 1.85
CA ASN A 364 -8.48 4.01 1.77
C ASN A 364 -8.47 5.52 1.48
N THR A 365 -8.53 5.85 0.20
CA THR A 365 -8.60 7.24 -0.29
C THR A 365 -9.51 7.27 -1.52
N PRO A 366 -10.35 8.31 -1.71
CA PRO A 366 -11.13 8.44 -2.93
C PRO A 366 -10.25 8.78 -4.14
N TYR A 367 -9.12 9.45 -3.93
CA TYR A 367 -8.27 9.97 -5.00
C TYR A 367 -6.78 9.79 -4.74
N LEU A 368 -6.03 9.46 -5.79
CA LEU A 368 -4.57 9.37 -5.79
C LEU A 368 -3.98 10.09 -7.02
N GLN A 369 -3.35 11.24 -6.80
CA GLN A 369 -2.63 11.94 -7.85
C GLN A 369 -1.14 11.58 -7.84
N LEU A 370 -0.65 11.06 -8.95
CA LEU A 370 0.77 10.84 -9.22
C LEU A 370 1.29 11.95 -10.14
N PHE A 371 1.75 13.06 -9.55
CA PHE A 371 2.03 14.29 -10.30
C PHE A 371 3.21 14.18 -11.29
N THR A 372 4.26 13.43 -10.96
CA THR A 372 5.52 13.47 -11.70
C THR A 372 5.86 12.12 -12.34
N ALA A 373 6.03 12.12 -13.65
CA ALA A 373 6.48 10.97 -14.43
C ALA A 373 7.77 10.35 -13.87
N ASP A 374 7.77 9.02 -13.76
CA ASP A 374 8.89 8.19 -13.28
C ASP A 374 9.41 8.50 -11.86
N LYS A 375 8.78 9.45 -11.14
CA LYS A 375 9.17 9.88 -9.78
C LYS A 375 8.04 9.82 -8.75
N SER A 376 6.79 9.95 -9.17
CA SER A 376 5.61 9.64 -8.35
C SER A 376 5.20 8.19 -8.62
N ILE A 377 5.51 7.29 -7.69
CA ILE A 377 5.49 5.85 -7.92
C ILE A 377 4.54 5.16 -6.94
N LEU A 378 3.62 4.37 -7.48
CA LEU A 378 2.83 3.38 -6.73
C LEU A 378 3.37 1.98 -7.03
N ASN A 379 3.85 1.28 -6.01
CA ASN A 379 4.29 -0.11 -6.10
C ASN A 379 3.26 -1.05 -5.46
N LEU A 380 2.80 -2.02 -6.24
CA LEU A 380 1.91 -3.10 -5.82
C LEU A 380 2.74 -4.40 -5.78
N ASN A 381 3.25 -4.74 -4.60
CA ASN A 381 4.13 -5.89 -4.41
C ASN A 381 3.68 -6.68 -3.19
N HIS A 382 2.55 -7.37 -3.34
CA HIS A 382 1.92 -8.05 -2.22
C HIS A 382 1.68 -9.54 -2.47
N THR A 383 1.40 -10.28 -1.39
CA THR A 383 1.20 -11.73 -1.43
C THR A 383 -0.25 -12.16 -1.65
N ASP A 384 -1.22 -11.22 -1.65
CA ASP A 384 -2.62 -11.57 -1.97
C ASP A 384 -2.72 -12.09 -3.41
N ASN A 385 -3.06 -13.36 -3.56
CA ASN A 385 -3.37 -14.02 -4.84
C ASN A 385 -4.83 -14.48 -4.93
N SER A 386 -5.64 -14.17 -3.91
CA SER A 386 -7.08 -14.45 -3.83
C SER A 386 -7.93 -13.48 -4.66
N GLY A 387 -7.34 -12.39 -5.16
CA GLY A 387 -8.05 -11.36 -5.91
C GLY A 387 -9.13 -10.65 -5.09
N SER A 388 -8.91 -10.55 -3.79
CA SER A 388 -9.76 -9.78 -2.87
C SER A 388 -9.22 -8.38 -2.66
N TYR A 389 -7.93 -8.13 -2.92
CA TYR A 389 -7.34 -6.80 -2.82
C TYR A 389 -7.88 -5.86 -3.90
N LEU A 390 -8.68 -4.89 -3.45
CA LEU A 390 -9.23 -3.81 -4.26
C LEU A 390 -8.46 -2.53 -4.00
N LEU A 391 -8.07 -1.85 -5.07
CA LEU A 391 -7.66 -0.45 -5.01
C LEU A 391 -8.78 0.39 -5.64
N GLY A 392 -9.50 1.10 -4.78
CA GLY A 392 -10.69 1.87 -5.15
C GLY A 392 -10.46 3.35 -5.39
N ALA A 393 -9.22 3.83 -5.24
CA ALA A 393 -8.90 5.23 -5.52
C ALA A 393 -8.98 5.50 -7.04
N ASP A 394 -9.55 6.64 -7.40
CA ASP A 394 -9.40 7.21 -8.74
C ASP A 394 -7.95 7.68 -8.88
N ILE A 395 -7.23 7.15 -9.87
CA ILE A 395 -5.81 7.46 -10.08
C ILE A 395 -5.66 8.42 -11.25
N ASP A 396 -4.88 9.48 -11.07
CA ASP A 396 -4.62 10.48 -12.09
C ASP A 396 -3.16 10.97 -12.07
N GLY A 397 -2.75 11.73 -13.08
CA GLY A 397 -1.43 12.31 -13.24
C GLY A 397 -0.54 11.51 -14.18
N SER A 398 0.76 11.86 -14.19
CA SER A 398 1.74 11.36 -15.16
C SER A 398 2.71 10.32 -14.60
N GLY A 399 2.57 9.94 -13.32
CA GLY A 399 3.48 9.04 -12.62
C GLY A 399 3.46 7.59 -13.07
N THR A 400 3.89 6.69 -12.18
CA THR A 400 4.10 5.27 -12.51
C THR A 400 3.37 4.36 -11.53
N ILE A 401 2.61 3.41 -12.08
CA ILE A 401 2.02 2.29 -11.35
C ILE A 401 2.84 1.04 -11.68
N ASN A 402 3.43 0.37 -10.69
CA ASN A 402 4.14 -0.89 -10.86
C ASN A 402 3.34 -2.03 -10.22
N GLN A 403 2.85 -2.95 -11.04
CA GLN A 403 2.35 -4.25 -10.58
C GLN A 403 3.52 -5.26 -10.60
N LEU A 404 3.93 -5.70 -9.41
CA LEU A 404 5.15 -6.50 -9.19
C LEU A 404 4.83 -7.93 -8.72
N ALA A 405 3.84 -8.09 -7.84
CA ALA A 405 3.42 -9.39 -7.30
C ALA A 405 1.97 -9.33 -6.77
N GLY A 406 1.34 -10.50 -6.62
CA GLY A 406 -0.04 -10.60 -6.14
C GLY A 406 -1.07 -10.32 -7.23
N THR A 407 -2.34 -10.24 -6.85
CA THR A 407 -3.47 -9.82 -7.70
C THR A 407 -4.04 -8.51 -7.16
N THR A 408 -3.94 -7.43 -7.94
CA THR A 408 -4.60 -6.14 -7.65
C THR A 408 -5.80 -5.96 -8.58
N ILE A 409 -6.94 -5.53 -8.03
CA ILE A 409 -8.10 -5.11 -8.82
C ILE A 409 -8.24 -3.59 -8.72
N LEU A 410 -8.14 -2.90 -9.85
CA LEU A 410 -8.47 -1.48 -9.95
C LEU A 410 -9.97 -1.31 -10.17
N THR A 411 -10.59 -0.51 -9.29
CA THR A 411 -12.04 -0.27 -9.32
C THR A 411 -12.42 1.21 -9.43
N GLY A 412 -11.48 2.14 -9.21
CA GLY A 412 -11.69 3.57 -9.43
C GLY A 412 -11.74 3.95 -10.92
N ASP A 413 -12.27 5.13 -11.19
CA ASP A 413 -12.21 5.77 -12.51
C ASP A 413 -10.84 6.44 -12.69
N SER A 414 -9.94 5.74 -13.38
CA SER A 414 -8.59 6.23 -13.66
C SER A 414 -8.42 6.63 -15.13
N ALA A 415 -9.50 7.03 -15.82
CA ALA A 415 -9.43 7.47 -17.22
C ALA A 415 -8.52 8.68 -17.45
N GLY A 416 -8.39 9.55 -16.44
CA GLY A 416 -7.52 10.73 -16.46
C GLY A 416 -6.02 10.42 -16.38
N PHE A 417 -5.64 9.27 -15.82
CA PHE A 417 -4.25 8.87 -15.70
C PHE A 417 -3.55 8.91 -17.05
N SER A 418 -2.40 9.58 -17.12
CA SER A 418 -1.63 9.78 -18.35
C SER A 418 -0.20 9.21 -18.26
N GLY A 419 0.12 8.60 -17.11
CA GLY A 419 1.40 8.02 -16.83
C GLY A 419 1.61 6.62 -17.43
N LYS A 420 2.46 5.84 -16.77
CA LYS A 420 2.78 4.46 -17.17
C LYS A 420 2.31 3.46 -16.14
N THR A 421 1.75 2.35 -16.61
CA THR A 421 1.45 1.16 -15.81
C THR A 421 2.36 0.02 -16.27
N GLU A 422 3.24 -0.43 -15.39
CA GLU A 422 4.18 -1.53 -15.62
C GLU A 422 3.69 -2.79 -14.92
N VAL A 423 3.19 -3.75 -15.68
CA VAL A 423 2.76 -5.07 -15.19
C VAL A 423 3.91 -6.05 -15.40
N SER A 424 4.87 -6.04 -14.47
CA SER A 424 6.10 -6.82 -14.57
C SER A 424 6.03 -8.19 -13.88
N GLY A 425 5.07 -8.38 -12.97
CA GLY A 425 4.82 -9.64 -12.29
C GLY A 425 3.45 -9.66 -11.61
N GLY A 426 2.97 -10.84 -11.23
CA GLY A 426 1.62 -10.98 -10.68
C GLY A 426 0.52 -10.61 -11.69
N ARG A 427 -0.62 -10.13 -11.19
CA ARG A 427 -1.82 -9.85 -11.98
C ARG A 427 -2.43 -8.49 -11.65
N LEU A 428 -2.64 -7.67 -12.67
CA LEU A 428 -3.45 -6.45 -12.59
C LEU A 428 -4.79 -6.71 -13.27
N ILE A 429 -5.90 -6.43 -12.60
CA ILE A 429 -7.25 -6.55 -13.15
C ILE A 429 -7.85 -5.15 -13.27
N VAL A 430 -8.22 -4.76 -14.49
CA VAL A 430 -8.88 -3.48 -14.78
C VAL A 430 -10.35 -3.76 -15.08
N ASN A 431 -11.23 -3.49 -14.12
CA ASN A 431 -12.68 -3.65 -14.29
C ASN A 431 -13.40 -2.31 -14.50
N GLY A 432 -12.73 -1.19 -14.26
CA GLY A 432 -13.21 0.16 -14.55
C GLY A 432 -12.47 0.78 -15.73
N GLU A 433 -11.90 1.97 -15.51
CA GLU A 433 -11.19 2.74 -16.52
C GLU A 433 -9.74 2.97 -16.09
N LEU A 434 -8.80 2.85 -17.03
CA LEU A 434 -7.38 3.12 -16.79
C LEU A 434 -6.78 3.86 -17.99
N GLY A 435 -6.29 5.07 -17.79
CA GLY A 435 -5.57 5.81 -18.83
C GLY A 435 -4.07 5.47 -18.91
N GLY A 436 -3.36 6.20 -19.77
CA GLY A 436 -1.90 6.11 -19.87
C GLY A 436 -1.40 4.87 -20.61
N GLN A 437 -0.08 4.76 -20.73
CA GLN A 437 0.56 3.60 -21.37
C GLN A 437 0.55 2.39 -20.43
N VAL A 438 0.19 1.22 -20.94
CA VAL A 438 0.25 -0.05 -20.20
C VAL A 438 1.27 -0.98 -20.85
N ASN A 439 2.26 -1.41 -20.06
CA ASN A 439 3.31 -2.33 -20.48
C ASN A 439 3.15 -3.64 -19.71
N ILE A 440 2.87 -4.73 -20.42
CA ILE A 440 2.77 -6.08 -19.85
C ILE A 440 4.11 -6.78 -20.09
N GLY A 441 4.91 -6.93 -19.05
CA GLY A 441 6.17 -7.66 -19.09
C GLY A 441 5.96 -9.18 -19.14
N GLU A 442 7.01 -9.92 -19.50
CA GLU A 442 6.98 -11.38 -19.72
C GLU A 442 6.30 -12.19 -18.60
N PHE A 443 6.44 -11.76 -17.34
CA PHE A 443 5.88 -12.43 -16.16
C PHE A 443 4.61 -11.77 -15.62
N GLY A 444 4.14 -10.71 -16.26
CA GLY A 444 2.95 -9.98 -15.88
C GLY A 444 1.68 -10.53 -16.52
N THR A 445 0.57 -10.40 -15.82
CA THR A 445 -0.77 -10.67 -16.36
C THR A 445 -1.66 -9.43 -16.23
N LEU A 446 -2.23 -8.98 -17.34
CA LEU A 446 -3.31 -7.99 -17.36
C LEU A 446 -4.63 -8.70 -17.65
N GLY A 447 -5.65 -8.47 -16.83
CA GLY A 447 -7.00 -8.99 -17.04
C GLY A 447 -8.08 -7.97 -16.73
N GLY A 448 -9.33 -8.43 -16.74
CA GLY A 448 -10.51 -7.59 -16.52
C GLY A 448 -11.22 -7.18 -17.81
N GLY A 449 -12.45 -6.70 -17.65
CA GLY A 449 -13.34 -6.29 -18.75
C GLY A 449 -13.52 -4.78 -18.88
N GLY A 450 -12.56 -4.00 -18.37
CA GLY A 450 -12.60 -2.54 -18.37
C GLY A 450 -12.17 -1.87 -19.68
N VAL A 451 -11.88 -0.58 -19.60
CA VAL A 451 -11.42 0.25 -20.72
C VAL A 451 -10.05 0.83 -20.42
N ILE A 452 -9.13 0.73 -21.39
CA ILE A 452 -7.79 1.33 -21.33
C ILE A 452 -7.74 2.54 -22.26
N TYR A 453 -7.53 3.75 -21.74
CA TYR A 453 -7.42 5.01 -22.51
C TYR A 453 -5.98 5.36 -22.90
N GLY A 454 -5.24 4.35 -23.35
CA GLY A 454 -3.89 4.53 -23.86
C GLY A 454 -3.39 3.30 -24.60
N ASN A 455 -2.09 3.31 -24.94
CA ASN A 455 -1.48 2.24 -25.71
C ASN A 455 -1.12 1.06 -24.82
N VAL A 456 -1.20 -0.15 -25.37
CA VAL A 456 -0.83 -1.40 -24.69
C VAL A 456 0.32 -2.08 -25.42
N GLU A 457 1.39 -2.37 -24.70
CA GLU A 457 2.52 -3.20 -25.14
C GLU A 457 2.44 -4.56 -24.45
N ASN A 458 2.32 -5.64 -25.20
CA ASN A 458 2.10 -6.98 -24.64
C ASN A 458 3.26 -7.95 -24.89
N ALA A 459 4.13 -8.14 -23.91
CA ALA A 459 5.14 -9.21 -23.88
C ALA A 459 4.77 -10.36 -22.92
N GLY A 460 3.75 -10.19 -22.08
CA GLY A 460 3.30 -11.18 -21.09
C GLY A 460 1.96 -11.83 -21.45
N LEU A 461 1.06 -11.89 -20.47
CA LEU A 461 -0.28 -12.45 -20.63
C LEU A 461 -1.36 -11.35 -20.57
N LEU A 462 -2.14 -11.24 -21.63
CA LEU A 462 -3.39 -10.47 -21.68
C LEU A 462 -4.57 -11.43 -21.61
N ALA A 463 -5.43 -11.29 -20.62
CA ALA A 463 -6.51 -12.24 -20.38
C ALA A 463 -7.78 -11.54 -19.86
N PRO A 464 -8.61 -10.97 -20.75
CA PRO A 464 -9.84 -10.26 -20.37
C PRO A 464 -10.71 -11.05 -19.38
N GLY A 465 -10.94 -12.35 -19.64
CA GLY A 465 -11.80 -13.22 -18.84
C GLY A 465 -11.30 -13.54 -17.43
N ILE A 466 -10.09 -13.11 -17.09
CA ILE A 466 -9.56 -13.27 -15.74
C ILE A 466 -9.99 -12.05 -14.90
N VAL A 467 -11.19 -12.13 -14.32
CA VAL A 467 -11.77 -11.10 -13.42
C VAL A 467 -11.57 -11.37 -11.92
N GLN A 468 -11.17 -12.61 -11.56
CA GLN A 468 -10.93 -13.16 -10.21
C GLN A 468 -9.92 -14.32 -10.35
N PRO A 469 -9.26 -14.83 -9.28
CA PRO A 469 -8.59 -16.13 -9.35
C PRO A 469 -9.67 -17.18 -9.53
N GLN A 470 -9.62 -17.85 -10.68
CA GLN A 470 -10.67 -18.79 -11.06
C GLN A 470 -10.57 -20.03 -10.16
N THR A 471 -11.41 -20.09 -9.12
CA THR A 471 -11.97 -21.37 -8.71
C THR A 471 -13.16 -21.61 -9.64
N PHE A 472 -13.01 -22.53 -10.59
CA PHE A 472 -14.14 -22.99 -11.41
C PHE A 472 -15.03 -23.91 -10.55
N ALA A 473 -15.65 -23.33 -9.52
CA ALA A 473 -16.71 -23.97 -8.77
C ALA A 473 -18.03 -23.69 -9.49
N ASN A 474 -18.64 -24.79 -9.94
CA ASN A 474 -19.92 -24.88 -10.62
C ASN A 474 -20.97 -23.85 -10.15
N GLY A 475 -21.31 -22.88 -11.01
CA GLY A 475 -22.54 -22.09 -10.90
C GLY A 475 -22.38 -20.59 -10.58
N THR A 476 -22.71 -19.78 -11.59
CA THR A 476 -23.18 -18.37 -11.49
C THR A 476 -22.18 -17.29 -11.04
N SER A 477 -21.31 -16.86 -11.96
CA SER A 477 -20.99 -15.45 -12.17
C SER A 477 -20.86 -15.18 -13.68
N SER A 478 -21.47 -14.07 -14.14
CA SER A 478 -21.53 -13.60 -15.53
C SER A 478 -20.20 -13.84 -16.25
N GLY A 479 -20.16 -14.69 -17.28
CA GLY A 479 -20.53 -14.26 -18.62
C GLY A 479 -19.35 -13.47 -19.19
N PHE A 480 -18.62 -14.10 -20.10
CA PHE A 480 -17.42 -13.61 -20.79
C PHE A 480 -17.26 -12.08 -20.90
N THR A 481 -16.01 -11.64 -20.85
CA THR A 481 -15.66 -10.22 -20.72
C THR A 481 -15.09 -9.62 -21.99
N THR A 482 -15.19 -8.31 -22.12
CA THR A 482 -14.58 -7.58 -23.22
C THR A 482 -13.62 -6.55 -22.66
N LEU A 483 -12.33 -6.67 -22.98
CA LEU A 483 -11.37 -5.61 -22.70
C LEU A 483 -11.33 -4.67 -23.90
N THR A 484 -11.48 -3.36 -23.65
CA THR A 484 -11.42 -2.35 -24.71
C THR A 484 -10.18 -1.48 -24.56
N ILE A 485 -9.43 -1.32 -25.64
CA ILE A 485 -8.25 -0.45 -25.73
C ILE A 485 -8.58 0.73 -26.63
N ASN A 486 -8.74 1.91 -26.03
CA ASN A 486 -8.90 3.22 -26.68
C ASN A 486 -7.54 3.83 -27.08
N GLY A 487 -6.68 3.00 -27.66
CA GLY A 487 -5.33 3.32 -28.11
C GLY A 487 -4.81 2.24 -29.04
N ASN A 488 -3.51 2.25 -29.32
CA ASN A 488 -2.87 1.21 -30.12
C ASN A 488 -2.54 -0.01 -29.26
N TYR A 489 -2.56 -1.20 -29.87
CA TYR A 489 -2.13 -2.45 -29.26
C TYR A 489 -0.94 -3.02 -30.03
N ASN A 490 0.21 -3.17 -29.37
CA ASN A 490 1.39 -3.78 -29.94
C ASN A 490 1.72 -5.10 -29.25
N GLY A 491 1.70 -6.19 -30.02
CA GLY A 491 2.13 -7.50 -29.55
C GLY A 491 3.65 -7.66 -29.64
N ASN A 492 4.31 -7.90 -28.50
CA ASN A 492 5.76 -8.16 -28.42
C ASN A 492 6.04 -9.64 -28.14
N GLY A 493 5.28 -10.54 -28.79
CA GLY A 493 5.36 -11.99 -28.57
C GLY A 493 4.56 -12.49 -27.36
N GLY A 494 3.83 -11.60 -26.68
CA GLY A 494 2.91 -11.94 -25.60
C GLY A 494 1.71 -12.77 -26.05
N THR A 495 0.96 -13.27 -25.07
CA THR A 495 -0.20 -14.15 -25.26
C THR A 495 -1.49 -13.40 -24.95
N LEU A 496 -2.50 -13.58 -25.79
CA LEU A 496 -3.90 -13.26 -25.53
C LEU A 496 -4.63 -14.56 -25.19
N LEU A 497 -5.16 -14.67 -23.97
CA LEU A 497 -5.94 -15.81 -23.52
C LEU A 497 -7.43 -15.45 -23.44
N LEU A 498 -8.25 -16.18 -24.18
CA LEU A 498 -9.70 -16.00 -24.19
C LEU A 498 -10.40 -17.29 -23.77
N ASN A 499 -11.48 -17.16 -23.01
CA ASN A 499 -12.42 -18.23 -22.77
C ASN A 499 -13.60 -18.09 -23.74
N GLY A 500 -14.19 -19.18 -24.18
CA GLY A 500 -15.37 -19.14 -25.04
C GLY A 500 -16.22 -20.38 -24.94
N GLN A 501 -17.54 -20.24 -25.04
CA GLN A 501 -18.44 -21.37 -25.24
C GLN A 501 -18.54 -21.65 -26.74
N LEU A 502 -17.52 -22.31 -27.29
CA LEU A 502 -17.35 -22.44 -28.74
C LEU A 502 -18.49 -23.28 -29.36
N SER A 503 -19.18 -22.70 -30.34
CA SER A 503 -20.29 -23.26 -31.10
C SER A 503 -20.35 -22.58 -32.49
N GLY A 504 -21.39 -21.82 -32.82
CA GLY A 504 -21.46 -21.03 -34.07
C GLY A 504 -21.07 -19.57 -33.86
N ASP A 505 -21.29 -18.70 -34.84
CA ASP A 505 -20.83 -17.29 -34.84
C ASP A 505 -21.25 -16.47 -33.61
N SER A 506 -22.40 -16.78 -33.02
CA SER A 506 -22.93 -16.13 -31.80
C SER A 506 -22.36 -16.69 -30.49
N SER A 507 -21.27 -17.47 -30.56
CA SER A 507 -20.63 -18.04 -29.37
C SER A 507 -20.24 -16.92 -28.41
N PRO A 508 -20.66 -17.00 -27.14
CA PRO A 508 -20.20 -16.05 -26.15
C PRO A 508 -18.74 -16.36 -25.82
N THR A 509 -17.87 -15.36 -25.98
CA THR A 509 -16.44 -15.47 -25.74
C THR A 509 -15.92 -14.21 -25.07
N ASP A 510 -14.78 -14.33 -24.42
CA ASP A 510 -13.98 -13.17 -24.08
C ASP A 510 -13.59 -12.48 -25.40
N LYS A 511 -13.45 -11.16 -25.37
CA LYS A 511 -13.12 -10.36 -26.56
C LYS A 511 -12.08 -9.30 -26.23
N LEU A 512 -11.19 -9.05 -27.18
CA LEU A 512 -10.34 -7.86 -27.21
C LEU A 512 -10.87 -6.89 -28.26
N ILE A 513 -11.18 -5.66 -27.86
CA ILE A 513 -11.50 -4.56 -28.78
C ILE A 513 -10.36 -3.56 -28.77
N VAL A 514 -9.84 -3.21 -29.94
CA VAL A 514 -8.81 -2.19 -30.14
C VAL A 514 -9.38 -1.10 -31.04
N ASN A 515 -9.55 0.10 -30.50
CA ASN A 515 -10.06 1.25 -31.23
C ASN A 515 -8.96 2.00 -32.02
N GLY A 516 -7.69 1.77 -31.70
CA GLY A 516 -6.54 2.21 -32.50
C GLY A 516 -6.01 1.12 -33.45
N ASN A 517 -4.73 1.23 -33.78
CA ASN A 517 -4.03 0.29 -34.66
C ASN A 517 -3.49 -0.91 -33.87
N THR A 518 -3.39 -2.07 -34.52
CA THR A 518 -2.62 -3.21 -34.00
C THR A 518 -1.30 -3.37 -34.74
N SER A 519 -0.26 -3.82 -34.04
CA SER A 519 1.04 -4.15 -34.63
C SER A 519 1.72 -5.31 -33.89
N GLY A 520 2.83 -5.82 -34.45
CA GLY A 520 3.65 -6.84 -33.80
C GLY A 520 3.04 -8.25 -33.84
N LEU A 521 3.52 -9.15 -32.98
CA LEU A 521 3.09 -10.55 -32.90
C LEU A 521 2.40 -10.81 -31.56
N THR A 522 1.20 -11.40 -31.60
CA THR A 522 0.48 -11.91 -30.44
C THR A 522 0.11 -13.37 -30.65
N LYS A 523 0.34 -14.19 -29.62
CA LYS A 523 -0.14 -15.57 -29.60
C LYS A 523 -1.55 -15.61 -29.04
N LEU A 524 -2.46 -16.32 -29.67
CA LEU A 524 -3.83 -16.47 -29.21
C LEU A 524 -4.05 -17.87 -28.65
N MET A 525 -4.44 -17.96 -27.38
CA MET A 525 -4.90 -19.19 -26.75
C MET A 525 -6.40 -19.09 -26.47
N VAL A 526 -7.15 -20.14 -26.79
CA VAL A 526 -8.61 -20.16 -26.56
C VAL A 526 -9.04 -21.41 -25.79
N ASN A 527 -9.66 -21.18 -24.64
CA ASN A 527 -10.22 -22.21 -23.80
C ASN A 527 -11.71 -22.40 -24.10
N ASN A 528 -12.11 -23.61 -24.47
CA ASN A 528 -13.52 -23.94 -24.59
C ASN A 528 -14.14 -24.18 -23.20
N ILE A 529 -15.08 -23.32 -22.80
CA ILE A 529 -15.85 -23.45 -21.57
C ILE A 529 -17.24 -23.97 -21.93
N SER A 530 -17.39 -25.28 -21.92
CA SER A 530 -18.68 -25.97 -22.14
C SER A 530 -19.36 -25.73 -23.50
N GLY A 531 -18.60 -25.29 -24.51
CA GLY A 531 -19.09 -25.21 -25.89
C GLY A 531 -19.31 -26.60 -26.50
N ALA A 532 -20.45 -26.78 -27.15
CA ALA A 532 -20.84 -28.04 -27.79
C ALA A 532 -20.18 -28.25 -29.16
N GLY A 533 -19.60 -27.19 -29.75
CA GLY A 533 -19.10 -27.20 -31.12
C GLY A 533 -20.23 -27.11 -32.15
N ASN A 534 -20.03 -26.29 -33.18
CA ASN A 534 -20.89 -26.20 -34.34
C ASN A 534 -20.11 -25.62 -35.53
N GLU A 535 -20.66 -25.73 -36.73
CA GLU A 535 -20.15 -25.04 -37.89
C GLU A 535 -20.35 -23.52 -37.74
N THR A 536 -19.33 -22.74 -38.12
CA THR A 536 -19.40 -21.27 -38.21
C THR A 536 -19.82 -20.83 -39.61
N GLN A 537 -20.72 -19.85 -39.72
CA GLN A 537 -21.10 -19.27 -41.01
C GLN A 537 -20.11 -18.15 -41.39
N GLU A 538 -19.91 -17.17 -40.51
CA GLU A 538 -18.93 -16.09 -40.69
C GLU A 538 -17.68 -16.28 -39.83
N GLY A 539 -17.81 -16.91 -38.65
CA GLY A 539 -16.76 -17.05 -37.65
C GLY A 539 -17.13 -16.43 -36.30
N ILE A 540 -16.50 -16.91 -35.23
CA ILE A 540 -16.63 -16.36 -33.87
C ILE A 540 -15.61 -15.23 -33.72
N GLN A 541 -16.06 -13.98 -33.66
CA GLN A 541 -15.18 -12.82 -33.55
C GLN A 541 -14.54 -12.72 -32.16
N VAL A 542 -13.22 -12.81 -32.11
CA VAL A 542 -12.44 -12.83 -30.85
C VAL A 542 -11.59 -11.57 -30.67
N VAL A 543 -11.18 -10.93 -31.76
CA VAL A 543 -10.50 -9.62 -31.74
C VAL A 543 -11.19 -8.69 -32.72
N GLN A 544 -11.54 -7.49 -32.25
CA GLN A 544 -12.04 -6.40 -33.07
C GLN A 544 -10.97 -5.30 -33.14
N VAL A 545 -10.65 -4.85 -34.36
CA VAL A 545 -9.73 -3.74 -34.60
C VAL A 545 -10.45 -2.70 -35.44
N ASN A 546 -10.60 -1.49 -34.91
CA ASN A 546 -11.28 -0.40 -35.62
C ASN A 546 -10.29 0.56 -36.32
N GLY A 547 -8.98 0.43 -36.06
CA GLY A 547 -7.90 1.08 -36.81
C GLY A 547 -7.25 0.14 -37.84
N LEU A 548 -5.97 0.39 -38.17
CA LEU A 548 -5.19 -0.50 -39.04
C LEU A 548 -4.85 -1.81 -38.30
N SER A 549 -5.18 -2.95 -38.91
CA SER A 549 -4.90 -4.28 -38.33
C SER A 549 -3.58 -4.87 -38.83
N ASP A 550 -2.47 -4.16 -38.66
CA ASP A 550 -1.12 -4.61 -39.08
C ASP A 550 -0.49 -5.63 -38.10
N GLY A 551 -1.14 -5.90 -36.97
CA GLY A 551 -0.70 -6.90 -36.00
C GLY A 551 -0.98 -8.34 -36.47
N SER A 552 -0.07 -9.26 -36.17
CA SER A 552 -0.22 -10.68 -36.46
C SER A 552 -0.68 -11.44 -35.22
N PHE A 553 -1.84 -12.10 -35.30
CA PHE A 553 -2.30 -13.04 -34.30
C PHE A 553 -2.11 -14.47 -34.79
N VAL A 554 -1.51 -15.32 -33.96
CA VAL A 554 -1.24 -16.72 -34.28
C VAL A 554 -1.83 -17.61 -33.21
N LEU A 555 -2.67 -18.58 -33.61
CA LEU A 555 -3.26 -19.53 -32.68
C LEU A 555 -2.16 -20.42 -32.07
N GLU A 556 -2.04 -20.42 -30.75
CA GLU A 556 -1.14 -21.28 -29.99
C GLU A 556 -1.96 -22.38 -29.30
N GLY A 557 -1.79 -23.60 -29.80
CA GLY A 557 -2.61 -24.75 -29.41
C GLY A 557 -3.85 -24.93 -30.29
N ARG A 558 -4.73 -25.86 -29.89
CA ARG A 558 -5.95 -26.22 -30.63
C ARG A 558 -7.16 -25.60 -29.94
N ALA A 559 -8.02 -24.90 -30.70
CA ALA A 559 -9.34 -24.48 -30.23
C ALA A 559 -10.37 -25.55 -30.63
N VAL A 560 -10.86 -26.35 -29.69
CA VAL A 560 -11.71 -27.52 -29.98
C VAL A 560 -12.98 -27.50 -29.13
N ALA A 561 -14.12 -27.81 -29.75
CA ALA A 561 -15.38 -28.02 -29.06
C ALA A 561 -16.23 -29.09 -29.75
N GLY A 562 -16.77 -30.03 -28.95
CA GLY A 562 -17.51 -31.18 -29.48
C GLY A 562 -16.73 -31.92 -30.57
N ALA A 563 -17.32 -32.03 -31.75
CA ALA A 563 -16.71 -32.66 -32.93
C ALA A 563 -15.92 -31.69 -33.81
N TYR A 564 -15.89 -30.39 -33.50
CA TYR A 564 -15.36 -29.34 -34.35
C TYR A 564 -14.00 -28.82 -33.83
N GLU A 565 -13.12 -28.51 -34.77
CA GLU A 565 -11.88 -27.79 -34.53
C GLU A 565 -11.96 -26.41 -35.20
N TYR A 566 -11.50 -25.39 -34.48
CA TYR A 566 -11.54 -24.00 -34.91
C TYR A 566 -10.14 -23.49 -35.18
N PHE A 567 -10.00 -22.79 -36.30
CA PHE A 567 -8.75 -22.17 -36.75
C PHE A 567 -8.90 -20.65 -36.73
N LEU A 568 -7.79 -19.95 -36.53
CA LEU A 568 -7.76 -18.49 -36.50
C LEU A 568 -7.60 -17.92 -37.91
N HIS A 569 -8.51 -17.02 -38.29
CA HIS A 569 -8.51 -16.30 -39.55
C HIS A 569 -8.51 -14.78 -39.33
N SER A 570 -7.80 -14.07 -40.19
CA SER A 570 -8.01 -12.63 -40.41
C SER A 570 -9.21 -12.47 -41.34
N GLY A 571 -10.19 -11.66 -40.97
CA GLY A 571 -11.45 -11.52 -41.68
C GLY A 571 -12.54 -12.52 -41.27
N SER A 572 -13.79 -12.22 -41.65
CA SER A 572 -14.93 -13.14 -41.64
C SER A 572 -14.97 -14.00 -42.91
N LYS A 573 -15.80 -15.06 -42.93
CA LYS A 573 -15.92 -15.95 -44.10
C LYS A 573 -16.34 -15.20 -45.37
N SER A 574 -17.23 -14.23 -45.25
CA SER A 574 -17.68 -13.41 -46.37
C SER A 574 -16.71 -12.26 -46.71
N VAL A 575 -15.95 -11.74 -45.73
CA VAL A 575 -15.03 -10.61 -45.92
C VAL A 575 -13.66 -10.92 -45.30
N TYR A 576 -12.74 -11.44 -46.11
CA TYR A 576 -11.40 -11.91 -45.68
C TYR A 576 -10.43 -10.81 -45.21
N ASP A 577 -10.77 -9.53 -45.36
CA ASP A 577 -9.93 -8.39 -44.97
C ASP A 577 -10.76 -7.29 -44.30
N ASP A 578 -11.68 -7.68 -43.40
CA ASP A 578 -12.46 -6.72 -42.58
C ASP A 578 -11.65 -6.13 -41.40
N GLY A 579 -10.38 -6.53 -41.25
CA GLY A 579 -9.47 -6.09 -40.18
C GLY A 579 -9.73 -6.74 -38.82
N HIS A 580 -10.70 -7.64 -38.68
CA HIS A 580 -11.00 -8.34 -37.42
C HIS A 580 -10.49 -9.79 -37.45
N TRP A 581 -10.46 -10.45 -36.27
CA TRP A 581 -9.98 -11.83 -36.16
C TRP A 581 -11.05 -12.75 -35.62
N TYR A 582 -11.18 -13.90 -36.27
CA TYR A 582 -12.27 -14.85 -36.04
C TYR A 582 -11.75 -16.28 -35.89
N LEU A 583 -12.40 -17.04 -35.02
CA LEU A 583 -12.30 -18.49 -35.00
C LEU A 583 -13.33 -19.09 -35.96
N ARG A 584 -12.88 -19.88 -36.93
CA ARG A 584 -13.76 -20.55 -37.90
C ARG A 584 -13.56 -22.06 -37.86
N SER A 585 -14.63 -22.82 -38.04
CA SER A 585 -14.60 -24.29 -38.08
C SER A 585 -14.09 -24.88 -39.41
N GLU A 586 -13.18 -24.17 -40.09
CA GLU A 586 -12.61 -24.50 -41.40
C GLU A 586 -11.10 -24.18 -41.41
N LEU A 587 -10.29 -24.97 -42.14
CA LEU A 587 -8.85 -24.73 -42.26
C LEU A 587 -8.59 -23.42 -43.01
N ASN A 588 -7.47 -22.77 -42.67
CA ASN A 588 -6.94 -21.69 -43.49
C ASN A 588 -6.56 -22.25 -44.87
N ASP A 589 -6.93 -21.54 -45.94
CA ASP A 589 -6.43 -21.82 -47.29
C ASP A 589 -4.88 -21.80 -47.23
N GLN A 590 -4.24 -22.94 -47.50
CA GLN A 590 -2.77 -23.04 -47.48
C GLN A 590 -2.17 -22.05 -48.52
N PRO A 591 -1.21 -21.19 -48.15
CA PRO A 591 -0.54 -20.34 -49.12
C PRO A 591 0.48 -21.18 -49.92
N GLY A 592 0.08 -21.63 -51.11
CA GLY A 592 1.01 -22.16 -52.12
C GLY A 592 0.62 -23.51 -52.73
N GLY A 593 -0.10 -23.46 -53.84
CA GLY A 593 -0.31 -24.61 -54.71
C GLY A 593 -1.33 -24.28 -55.79
N GLY A 594 -0.88 -23.87 -56.98
CA GLY A 594 -1.73 -23.57 -58.13
C GLY A 594 -2.37 -24.81 -58.77
N GLY A 595 -3.22 -25.51 -58.02
CA GLY A 595 -4.12 -26.57 -58.48
C GLY A 595 -5.52 -26.33 -57.91
N GLU A 596 -6.55 -26.89 -58.54
CA GLU A 596 -7.97 -26.69 -58.18
C GLU A 596 -8.20 -26.66 -56.66
N LYS A 597 -8.75 -25.53 -56.21
CA LYS A 597 -9.16 -25.25 -54.83
C LYS A 597 -10.06 -26.40 -54.34
N PRO A 598 -9.66 -27.18 -53.31
CA PRO A 598 -10.62 -28.02 -52.61
C PRO A 598 -11.69 -27.09 -52.01
N GLU A 599 -12.98 -27.39 -52.20
CA GLU A 599 -14.03 -26.60 -51.56
C GLU A 599 -13.80 -26.55 -50.03
N PRO A 600 -13.90 -25.38 -49.38
CA PRO A 600 -13.66 -25.24 -47.95
C PRO A 600 -14.72 -26.04 -47.18
N GLY A 601 -14.34 -27.27 -46.79
CA GLY A 601 -15.18 -28.17 -46.02
C GLY A 601 -14.91 -28.02 -44.52
N VAL A 602 -15.98 -27.98 -43.73
CA VAL A 602 -15.99 -28.05 -42.25
C VAL A 602 -15.06 -29.14 -41.75
N ILE A 603 -14.21 -28.89 -40.75
CA ILE A 603 -13.26 -29.90 -40.28
C ILE A 603 -13.74 -30.56 -39.01
N ILE A 604 -13.94 -31.87 -39.09
CA ILE A 604 -14.31 -32.72 -37.96
C ILE A 604 -13.04 -33.30 -37.34
N ARG A 605 -12.94 -33.19 -36.02
CA ARG A 605 -11.82 -33.70 -35.25
C ARG A 605 -11.68 -35.24 -35.42
N PRO A 606 -10.47 -35.83 -35.46
CA PRO A 606 -10.30 -37.26 -35.72
C PRO A 606 -10.74 -38.17 -34.55
N GLU A 607 -10.86 -37.64 -33.32
CA GLU A 607 -11.03 -38.42 -32.09
C GLU A 607 -12.36 -39.21 -32.00
N PRO A 608 -13.54 -38.71 -32.41
CA PRO A 608 -14.80 -39.46 -32.45
C PRO A 608 -14.71 -40.62 -33.43
N GLY A 609 -14.04 -40.41 -34.57
CA GLY A 609 -13.74 -41.48 -35.50
C GLY A 609 -12.91 -42.56 -34.83
N ALA A 610 -11.73 -42.20 -34.31
CA ALA A 610 -10.83 -43.14 -33.65
C ALA A 610 -11.51 -43.90 -32.50
N TYR A 611 -12.36 -43.23 -31.72
CA TYR A 611 -13.16 -43.87 -30.67
C TYR A 611 -14.11 -44.94 -31.22
N ILE A 612 -14.88 -44.63 -32.27
CA ILE A 612 -15.78 -45.60 -32.92
C ILE A 612 -14.98 -46.75 -33.52
N GLY A 613 -13.86 -46.47 -34.18
CA GLY A 613 -12.98 -47.47 -34.76
C GLY A 613 -12.42 -48.43 -33.71
N ASN A 614 -11.95 -47.91 -32.58
CA ASN A 614 -11.45 -48.71 -31.46
C ASN A 614 -12.56 -49.49 -30.76
N LEU A 615 -13.77 -48.93 -30.62
CA LEU A 615 -14.93 -49.64 -30.08
C LEU A 615 -15.35 -50.79 -31.01
N ALA A 616 -15.37 -50.56 -32.33
CA ALA A 616 -15.65 -51.60 -33.32
C ALA A 616 -14.60 -52.71 -33.29
N ALA A 617 -13.30 -52.35 -33.22
CA ALA A 617 -12.21 -53.30 -33.06
C ALA A 617 -12.37 -54.12 -31.77
N ALA A 618 -12.66 -53.47 -30.64
CA ALA A 618 -12.87 -54.15 -29.35
C ALA A 618 -14.06 -55.12 -29.38
N ASN A 619 -15.18 -54.75 -30.01
CA ASN A 619 -16.33 -55.63 -30.17
C ASN A 619 -16.03 -56.82 -31.09
N ALA A 620 -15.19 -56.65 -32.10
CA ALA A 620 -14.77 -57.72 -32.99
C ALA A 620 -13.74 -58.67 -32.36
N MET A 621 -12.91 -58.19 -31.42
CA MET A 621 -11.85 -59.00 -30.78
C MET A 621 -12.37 -60.23 -30.01
N PHE A 622 -13.64 -60.23 -29.59
CA PHE A 622 -14.25 -61.35 -28.84
C PHE A 622 -15.27 -62.17 -29.66
N MET A 623 -15.44 -61.89 -30.96
CA MET A 623 -16.27 -62.71 -31.82
C MET A 623 -15.53 -63.98 -32.26
N HIS A 624 -15.68 -65.04 -31.48
CA HIS A 624 -15.19 -66.37 -31.85
C HIS A 624 -16.20 -67.11 -32.75
N SER A 625 -15.76 -67.70 -33.85
CA SER A 625 -16.61 -68.62 -34.60
C SER A 625 -16.86 -69.91 -33.80
N LEU A 626 -17.90 -70.67 -34.18
CA LEU A 626 -18.13 -72.01 -33.60
C LEU A 626 -16.87 -72.88 -33.73
N HIS A 627 -16.08 -72.70 -34.79
CA HIS A 627 -14.83 -73.42 -35.03
C HIS A 627 -13.69 -72.96 -34.10
N ASP A 628 -13.56 -71.64 -33.86
CA ASP A 628 -12.56 -71.09 -32.92
C ASP A 628 -12.87 -71.48 -31.46
N ARG A 629 -14.15 -71.75 -31.12
CA ARG A 629 -14.57 -72.25 -29.80
C ARG A 629 -14.50 -73.76 -29.63
N LEU A 630 -14.79 -74.53 -30.69
CA LEU A 630 -14.77 -75.98 -30.63
C LEU A 630 -13.35 -76.53 -30.66
N GLY A 631 -12.41 -75.83 -31.30
CA GLY A 631 -11.18 -76.45 -31.78
C GLY A 631 -11.51 -77.51 -32.85
N GLU A 632 -10.61 -77.77 -33.78
CA GLU A 632 -10.92 -78.70 -34.88
C GLU A 632 -11.31 -80.11 -34.37
N PRO A 633 -12.41 -80.70 -34.85
CA PRO A 633 -12.61 -82.13 -34.72
C PRO A 633 -11.61 -82.82 -35.66
N ARG A 634 -10.63 -83.49 -35.04
CA ARG A 634 -9.59 -84.31 -35.67
C ARG A 634 -10.12 -85.13 -36.87
N TYR A 635 -9.47 -85.00 -38.02
CA TYR A 635 -9.64 -85.96 -39.13
C TYR A 635 -9.11 -87.33 -38.70
N THR A 636 -10.01 -88.30 -38.55
CA THR A 636 -9.69 -89.72 -38.38
C THR A 636 -9.35 -90.34 -39.75
N GLU A 637 -8.15 -90.10 -40.27
CA GLU A 637 -7.53 -90.96 -41.30
C GLU A 637 -6.55 -91.96 -40.66
N SER A 638 -6.98 -92.66 -39.61
CA SER A 638 -6.25 -93.81 -39.05
C SER A 638 -6.71 -95.16 -39.63
N LEU A 639 -7.44 -95.18 -40.77
CA LEU A 639 -8.05 -96.40 -41.32
C LEU A 639 -7.90 -96.61 -42.83
N LYS A 640 -6.91 -96.00 -43.49
CA LYS A 640 -6.51 -96.41 -44.85
C LYS A 640 -4.99 -96.43 -45.01
N ASP A 641 -4.44 -97.63 -44.79
CA ASP A 641 -3.17 -98.13 -45.33
C ASP A 641 -1.84 -97.81 -44.59
N GLN A 642 -1.05 -98.85 -44.32
CA GLN A 642 0.14 -98.86 -43.43
C GLN A 642 1.45 -98.44 -44.12
N THR A 643 1.39 -97.70 -45.23
CA THR A 643 2.60 -97.25 -45.95
C THR A 643 2.63 -95.74 -46.24
N SER A 644 1.65 -94.98 -45.75
CA SER A 644 1.60 -93.52 -45.92
C SER A 644 1.84 -92.81 -44.59
N THR A 645 2.94 -92.04 -44.48
CA THR A 645 3.11 -91.06 -43.40
C THR A 645 2.15 -89.89 -43.63
N PRO A 646 1.20 -89.58 -42.73
CA PRO A 646 0.37 -88.40 -42.89
C PRO A 646 1.21 -87.15 -42.61
N THR A 647 1.68 -86.50 -43.67
CA THR A 647 2.18 -85.11 -43.57
C THR A 647 1.02 -84.16 -43.81
N SER A 648 0.33 -83.78 -42.74
CA SER A 648 -0.61 -82.66 -42.77
C SER A 648 0.08 -81.41 -42.22
N MET A 649 0.36 -80.45 -43.09
CA MET A 649 0.63 -79.08 -42.69
C MET A 649 -0.62 -78.27 -43.01
N TRP A 650 -1.31 -77.82 -41.97
CA TRP A 650 -2.37 -76.83 -42.14
C TRP A 650 -1.89 -75.51 -41.58
N LEU A 651 -1.93 -74.48 -42.43
CA LEU A 651 -1.61 -73.11 -42.09
C LEU A 651 -2.87 -72.28 -42.35
N ARG A 652 -3.45 -71.70 -41.30
CA ARG A 652 -4.47 -70.66 -41.44
C ARG A 652 -3.86 -69.33 -41.08
N ILE A 653 -3.81 -68.47 -42.09
CA ILE A 653 -3.59 -67.05 -41.91
C ILE A 653 -4.96 -66.40 -41.99
N ALA A 654 -5.49 -65.95 -40.85
CA ALA A 654 -6.69 -65.14 -40.79
C ALA A 654 -6.29 -63.71 -40.46
N GLY A 655 -6.59 -62.78 -41.36
CA GLY A 655 -6.47 -61.35 -41.14
C GLY A 655 -7.80 -60.69 -41.47
N SER A 656 -8.29 -59.84 -40.58
CA SER A 656 -9.41 -58.95 -40.85
C SER A 656 -8.87 -57.54 -41.02
N ARG A 657 -9.29 -56.86 -42.10
CA ARG A 657 -9.14 -55.40 -42.21
C ARG A 657 -10.49 -54.76 -41.98
N ALA A 658 -10.55 -53.74 -41.15
CA ALA A 658 -11.73 -52.90 -41.02
C ALA A 658 -11.36 -51.49 -41.51
N GLU A 659 -11.99 -51.07 -42.60
CA GLU A 659 -11.93 -49.69 -43.05
C GLU A 659 -13.26 -49.02 -42.70
N SER A 660 -13.19 -47.88 -42.02
CA SER A 660 -14.38 -47.07 -41.74
C SER A 660 -14.11 -45.62 -42.09
N GLN A 661 -15.13 -44.96 -42.62
CA GLN A 661 -15.10 -43.56 -43.00
C GLN A 661 -16.15 -42.79 -42.20
N SER A 662 -15.79 -41.61 -41.71
CA SER A 662 -16.70 -40.71 -40.99
C SER A 662 -16.44 -39.26 -41.40
N GLY A 663 -17.38 -38.37 -41.06
CA GLY A 663 -17.26 -36.93 -41.35
C GLY A 663 -17.20 -36.59 -42.83
N GLN A 664 -18.14 -37.10 -43.62
CA GLN A 664 -18.19 -36.90 -45.09
C GLN A 664 -16.90 -37.32 -45.82
N GLY A 665 -16.18 -38.32 -45.30
CA GLY A 665 -14.96 -38.85 -45.91
C GLY A 665 -13.66 -38.20 -45.40
N GLN A 666 -13.74 -37.26 -44.45
CA GLN A 666 -12.57 -36.60 -43.85
C GLN A 666 -11.78 -37.50 -42.90
N ILE A 667 -12.43 -38.45 -42.23
CA ILE A 667 -11.79 -39.34 -41.27
C ILE A 667 -11.80 -40.75 -41.85
N ASN A 668 -10.61 -41.29 -42.12
CA ASN A 668 -10.43 -42.67 -42.58
C ASN A 668 -9.65 -43.47 -41.53
N ILE A 669 -10.26 -44.54 -41.04
CA ILE A 669 -9.68 -45.41 -40.01
C ILE A 669 -9.45 -46.77 -40.64
N LYS A 670 -8.21 -47.24 -40.57
CA LYS A 670 -7.79 -48.54 -41.05
C LYS A 670 -7.28 -49.34 -39.85
N ASN A 671 -8.05 -50.33 -39.44
CA ASN A 671 -7.74 -51.24 -38.34
C ASN A 671 -7.47 -52.66 -38.85
#